data_AF-E2PX87-F1
#
_entry.id   AF-E2PX87-F1
#
_cell.length_a   1.000
_cell.length_b   1.000
_cell.length_c   1.000
_cell.angle_alpha   90.00
_cell.angle_beta   90.00
_cell.angle_gamma   90.00
#
_symmetry.space_group_name_H-M   'P 1'
#
loop_
_entity.id
_entity.type
_entity.pdbx_description
1 polymer ?
#
loop_
_entity_poly.entity_id
_entity_poly.type
_entity_poly.pdbx_seq_one_letter_code
_entity_poly.pdbx_strand_id
1 'polypeptide(L)'
;MDEVRDRVHNGRWRRAGSALLRVIVVWAVSTLTMLILAALLPDFRLQSQDGDSITRIALTAAWGAGAFGLLTALVWPLVVRALLLVPALVLGLLVFFLNGSLLLLALRLIPDGRGGANPETAVVVAAVMSAVASATSTALAVRDDDAYRRRLSRLATRRRRRSGADTTGPEGPGTVFLQLDGVGHEVLLRAAKDGLMPTVAGWLDHTHRLTPWRTDWSSQTGSSQLGILHGSNHDVPAFRWYEKDTGRLMVSNRPASAVELQRRAVERTGDGGLLTDGGASRGNLFSGGADQVALVLSVSTRRGRANRSRAGYFAYFSDPANAVRTAVSFAAEVCREIRQSARARLRGVEPRVPRGGLYPLIRAFATVVSRDVVVAAVLGDMLAGRRAVYADLVAYDEVAHHSGPHGQDAARVLHSLDRALALIGQVAEHAPRPYRIVLLSDHGQSPGETFEGAYGLDIKDLVRAGSGLPVSRKAERTRCGAEARAAAGEALRGALHRREASGGEPGEPLPGARPGSGPGSGSGGADSGAAAEPVVLASGNLALVSFPDVPHRLSKEQIDARHPALLATLAGHPGIGFLLVRSEKHGSVVLGPGGAEVPIAELADEGPLAVFGKGAADAVRRTDTFPHVADIMINSMYDPETGQVHAFERQIGSHGGLGGEQSQPFLLAPAELSPPVADGGELVGAEQVHRVLRRWLNEGGRPARPEGPEDEKAPPAGAGGTPGA
;
A
#
# COMPACT_ATOMS: atom_id res chain seq x y z
N MET A 1 -55.89 -7.92 2.99
CA MET A 1 -54.90 -6.95 3.52
C MET A 1 -54.32 -7.41 4.87
N ASP A 2 -55.02 -8.27 5.62
CA ASP A 2 -54.57 -8.78 6.93
C ASP A 2 -53.55 -9.93 6.86
N GLU A 3 -53.58 -10.81 5.85
CA GLU A 3 -52.57 -11.88 5.67
C GLU A 3 -51.14 -11.36 5.40
N VAL A 4 -51.02 -10.20 4.76
CA VAL A 4 -49.73 -9.54 4.51
C VAL A 4 -49.21 -8.89 5.81
N ARG A 5 -50.12 -8.43 6.68
CA ARG A 5 -49.80 -7.80 7.96
C ARG A 5 -49.32 -8.84 8.99
N ASP A 6 -49.92 -10.02 8.99
CA ASP A 6 -49.54 -11.15 9.86
C ASP A 6 -48.22 -11.82 9.47
N ARG A 7 -47.91 -11.97 8.18
CA ARG A 7 -46.59 -12.45 7.73
C ARG A 7 -45.46 -11.47 8.09
N VAL A 8 -45.73 -10.17 8.04
CA VAL A 8 -44.76 -9.13 8.45
C VAL A 8 -44.58 -9.09 9.98
N HIS A 9 -45.64 -9.31 10.77
CA HIS A 9 -45.57 -9.42 12.23
C HIS A 9 -44.83 -10.67 12.68
N ASN A 10 -45.19 -11.85 12.18
CA ASN A 10 -44.53 -13.12 12.55
C ASN A 10 -43.04 -13.15 12.18
N GLY A 11 -42.67 -12.51 11.06
CA GLY A 11 -41.26 -12.31 10.70
C GLY A 11 -40.52 -11.38 11.65
N ARG A 12 -41.17 -10.37 12.26
CA ARG A 12 -40.55 -9.46 13.25
C ARG A 12 -40.33 -10.14 14.60
N TRP A 13 -41.28 -10.96 15.07
CA TRP A 13 -41.16 -11.70 16.33
C TRP A 13 -40.09 -12.81 16.28
N ARG A 14 -40.03 -13.56 15.17
CA ARG A 14 -38.93 -14.51 14.94
C ARG A 14 -37.55 -13.84 14.90
N ARG A 15 -37.47 -12.61 14.36
CA ARG A 15 -36.23 -11.79 14.33
C ARG A 15 -35.83 -11.25 15.69
N ALA A 16 -36.79 -10.80 16.49
CA ALA A 16 -36.54 -10.35 17.86
C ALA A 16 -36.10 -11.54 18.73
N GLY A 17 -36.75 -12.69 18.57
CA GLY A 17 -36.39 -13.93 19.27
C GLY A 17 -34.99 -14.43 18.93
N SER A 18 -34.60 -14.45 17.66
CA SER A 18 -33.25 -14.89 17.28
C SER A 18 -32.15 -13.92 17.71
N ALA A 19 -32.41 -12.60 17.67
CA ALA A 19 -31.49 -11.60 18.19
C ALA A 19 -31.34 -11.70 19.72
N LEU A 20 -32.45 -11.88 20.43
CA LEU A 20 -32.45 -12.08 21.88
C LEU A 20 -31.72 -13.36 22.28
N LEU A 21 -31.96 -14.46 21.57
CA LEU A 21 -31.26 -15.73 21.78
C LEU A 21 -29.74 -15.57 21.61
N ARG A 22 -29.29 -14.85 20.58
CA ARG A 22 -27.85 -14.59 20.40
C ARG A 22 -27.26 -13.79 21.54
N VAL A 23 -27.95 -12.74 21.99
CA VAL A 23 -27.50 -11.94 23.16
C VAL A 23 -27.41 -12.82 24.40
N ILE A 24 -28.40 -13.68 24.64
CA ILE A 24 -28.41 -14.60 25.78
C ILE A 24 -27.26 -15.61 25.69
N VAL A 25 -27.03 -16.21 24.52
CA VAL A 25 -25.94 -17.20 24.35
C VAL A 25 -24.57 -16.53 24.51
N VAL A 26 -24.33 -15.37 23.89
CA VAL A 26 -23.08 -14.62 24.07
C VAL A 26 -22.90 -14.24 25.54
N TRP A 27 -23.95 -13.76 26.20
CA TRP A 27 -23.90 -13.41 27.62
C TRP A 27 -23.56 -14.63 28.49
N ALA A 28 -24.22 -15.77 28.29
CA ALA A 28 -23.98 -17.00 29.03
C ALA A 28 -22.54 -17.51 28.85
N VAL A 29 -22.03 -17.52 27.61
CA VAL A 29 -20.64 -17.95 27.33
C VAL A 29 -19.64 -16.96 27.94
N SER A 30 -19.90 -15.65 27.87
CA SER A 30 -19.08 -14.64 28.54
C SER A 30 -19.09 -14.80 30.06
N THR A 31 -20.24 -15.08 30.68
CA THR A 31 -20.34 -15.37 32.12
C THR A 31 -19.52 -16.60 32.50
N LEU A 32 -19.61 -17.69 31.73
CA LEU A 32 -18.81 -18.88 31.96
C LEU A 32 -17.31 -18.59 31.84
N THR A 33 -16.92 -17.81 30.83
CA THR A 33 -15.52 -17.38 30.63
C THR A 33 -15.02 -16.57 31.81
N MET A 34 -15.83 -15.66 32.34
CA MET A 34 -15.49 -14.83 33.50
C MET A 34 -15.31 -15.69 34.76
N LEU A 35 -16.14 -16.71 34.96
CA LEU A 35 -16.00 -17.67 36.06
C LEU A 35 -14.70 -18.50 35.94
N ILE A 36 -14.39 -18.99 34.74
CA ILE A 36 -13.15 -19.74 34.48
C ILE A 36 -11.92 -18.85 34.74
N LEU A 37 -11.94 -17.61 34.27
CA LEU A 37 -10.84 -16.66 34.49
C LEU A 37 -10.66 -16.33 35.97
N ALA A 38 -11.75 -16.18 36.73
CA ALA A 38 -11.68 -15.93 38.17
C ALA A 38 -11.13 -17.13 38.96
N ALA A 39 -11.35 -18.35 38.46
CA ALA A 39 -10.76 -19.55 39.06
C ALA A 39 -9.28 -19.71 38.73
N LEU A 40 -8.84 -19.29 37.53
CA LEU A 40 -7.47 -19.45 37.06
C LEU A 40 -6.54 -18.30 37.48
N LEU A 41 -7.07 -17.09 37.69
CA LEU A 41 -6.28 -15.89 37.96
C LEU A 41 -6.49 -15.42 39.41
N PRO A 42 -5.50 -15.58 40.31
CA PRO A 42 -5.65 -15.26 41.73
C PRO A 42 -5.89 -13.76 42.02
N ASP A 43 -5.46 -12.91 41.08
CA ASP A 43 -5.64 -11.45 41.15
C ASP A 43 -6.94 -10.94 40.50
N PHE A 44 -7.80 -11.86 40.04
CA PHE A 44 -9.12 -11.53 39.50
C PHE A 44 -10.21 -12.12 40.38
N ARG A 45 -10.76 -11.30 41.27
CA ARG A 45 -11.70 -11.75 42.31
C ARG A 45 -13.12 -11.33 41.99
N LEU A 46 -14.01 -12.33 42.04
CA LEU A 46 -15.47 -12.18 42.01
C LEU A 46 -16.11 -12.53 43.37
N GLN A 47 -15.28 -12.75 44.39
CA GLN A 47 -15.63 -13.21 45.73
C GLN A 47 -15.34 -12.12 46.77
N SER A 48 -16.21 -12.01 47.77
CA SER A 48 -15.95 -11.31 49.03
C SER A 48 -14.78 -11.94 49.80
N GLN A 49 -14.08 -11.15 50.64
CA GLN A 49 -13.00 -11.64 51.51
C GLN A 49 -13.49 -12.65 52.57
N ASP A 50 -14.79 -12.69 52.84
CA ASP A 50 -15.42 -13.58 53.84
C ASP A 50 -16.01 -14.88 53.24
N GLY A 51 -15.83 -15.12 51.93
CA GLY A 51 -16.33 -16.31 51.24
C GLY A 51 -17.79 -16.21 50.78
N ASP A 52 -18.04 -16.49 49.48
CA ASP A 52 -19.36 -16.39 48.85
C ASP A 52 -19.91 -17.76 48.42
N SER A 53 -21.24 -17.89 48.38
CA SER A 53 -21.89 -19.09 47.80
C SER A 53 -21.71 -19.16 46.28
N ILE A 54 -21.66 -20.37 45.73
CA ILE A 54 -21.50 -20.61 44.28
C ILE A 54 -22.53 -19.82 43.46
N THR A 55 -23.77 -19.74 43.94
CA THR A 55 -24.86 -19.00 43.29
C THR A 55 -24.61 -17.49 43.24
N ARG A 56 -24.00 -16.92 44.29
CA ARG A 56 -23.66 -15.50 44.34
C ARG A 56 -22.50 -15.17 43.41
N ILE A 57 -21.49 -16.03 43.36
CA ILE A 57 -20.34 -15.87 42.44
C ILE A 57 -20.83 -15.90 40.98
N ALA A 58 -21.72 -16.85 40.64
CA ALA A 58 -22.32 -16.95 39.32
C ALA A 58 -23.14 -15.70 38.96
N LEU A 59 -23.91 -15.14 39.90
CA LEU A 59 -24.68 -13.91 39.70
C LEU A 59 -23.77 -12.70 39.49
N THR A 60 -22.70 -12.57 40.28
CA THR A 60 -21.67 -11.53 40.14
C THR A 60 -20.98 -11.61 38.78
N ALA A 61 -20.63 -12.80 38.32
CA ALA A 61 -20.06 -13.02 36.99
C ALA A 61 -21.06 -12.68 35.88
N ALA A 62 -22.35 -12.98 36.07
CA ALA A 62 -23.40 -12.63 35.11
C ALA A 62 -23.55 -11.11 34.97
N TRP A 63 -23.63 -10.39 36.08
CA TRP A 63 -23.68 -8.93 36.08
C TRP A 63 -22.41 -8.31 35.49
N GLY A 64 -21.24 -8.78 35.89
CA GLY A 64 -19.95 -8.30 35.38
C GLY A 64 -19.82 -8.50 33.86
N ALA A 65 -20.15 -9.70 33.37
CA ALA A 65 -20.12 -10.00 31.94
C ALA A 65 -21.15 -9.17 31.15
N GLY A 66 -22.35 -8.98 31.71
CA GLY A 66 -23.42 -8.18 31.10
C GLY A 66 -23.06 -6.69 31.02
N ALA A 67 -22.57 -6.12 32.12
CA ALA A 67 -22.12 -4.73 32.21
C ALA A 67 -20.92 -4.48 31.28
N PHE A 68 -19.93 -5.39 31.28
CA PHE A 68 -18.78 -5.30 30.38
C PHE A 68 -19.21 -5.39 28.92
N GLY A 69 -20.07 -6.35 28.56
CA GLY A 69 -20.59 -6.49 27.20
C GLY A 69 -21.37 -5.25 26.73
N LEU A 70 -22.21 -4.68 27.61
CA LEU A 70 -22.99 -3.48 27.32
C LEU A 70 -22.10 -2.23 27.17
N LEU A 71 -21.17 -2.02 28.11
CA LEU A 71 -20.22 -0.92 28.06
C LEU A 71 -19.36 -1.00 26.80
N THR A 72 -18.86 -2.18 26.46
CA THR A 72 -18.12 -2.39 25.21
C THR A 72 -19.01 -2.10 24.00
N ALA A 73 -20.24 -2.59 23.94
CA ALA A 73 -21.13 -2.33 22.80
C ALA A 73 -21.48 -0.82 22.60
N LEU A 74 -21.58 -0.05 23.69
CA LEU A 74 -21.99 1.36 23.65
C LEU A 74 -20.82 2.35 23.59
N VAL A 75 -19.79 2.12 24.41
CA VAL A 75 -18.67 3.05 24.60
C VAL A 75 -17.58 2.81 23.56
N TRP A 76 -17.32 1.55 23.18
CA TRP A 76 -16.27 1.21 22.23
C TRP A 76 -16.39 1.95 20.88
N PRO A 77 -17.57 2.03 20.22
CA PRO A 77 -17.69 2.75 18.96
C PRO A 77 -17.42 4.25 19.10
N LEU A 78 -17.78 4.86 20.23
CA LEU A 78 -17.51 6.28 20.51
C LEU A 78 -16.01 6.52 20.69
N VAL A 79 -15.35 5.62 21.41
CA VAL A 79 -13.91 5.65 21.67
C VAL A 79 -13.12 5.46 20.38
N VAL A 80 -13.44 4.44 19.57
CA VAL A 80 -12.84 4.24 18.23
C VAL A 80 -13.01 5.47 17.37
N ARG A 81 -14.18 6.12 17.38
CA ARG A 81 -14.45 7.35 16.61
C ARG A 81 -13.62 8.54 17.08
N ALA A 82 -13.39 8.67 18.39
CA ALA A 82 -12.56 9.72 18.98
C ALA A 82 -11.07 9.53 18.67
N LEU A 83 -10.62 8.26 18.57
CA LEU A 83 -9.22 7.88 18.44
C LEU A 83 -8.73 7.69 17.01
N LEU A 84 -9.55 8.04 16.01
CA LEU A 84 -9.18 7.99 14.57
C LEU A 84 -8.01 8.91 14.18
N LEU A 85 -7.43 9.67 15.12
CA LEU A 85 -6.27 10.54 14.93
C LEU A 85 -4.97 9.96 15.52
N VAL A 86 -5.07 8.81 16.19
CA VAL A 86 -3.97 8.22 16.96
C VAL A 86 -3.21 7.22 16.08
N PRO A 87 -1.87 7.30 15.95
CA PRO A 87 -1.08 6.34 15.20
C PRO A 87 -1.36 4.90 15.67
N ALA A 88 -1.32 3.92 14.76
CA ALA A 88 -1.72 2.53 15.04
C ALA A 88 -1.00 1.90 16.25
N LEU A 89 0.25 2.30 16.51
CA LEU A 89 1.02 1.86 17.69
C LEU A 89 0.36 2.31 19.00
N VAL A 90 -0.12 3.55 19.05
CA VAL A 90 -0.82 4.09 20.22
C VAL A 90 -2.23 3.50 20.29
N LEU A 91 -2.88 3.21 19.16
CA LEU A 91 -4.17 2.51 19.13
C LEU A 91 -4.09 1.12 19.77
N GLY A 92 -3.05 0.32 19.48
CA GLY A 92 -2.86 -1.00 20.07
C GLY A 92 -2.72 -0.97 21.59
N LEU A 93 -1.85 -0.10 22.13
CA LEU A 93 -1.67 0.04 23.58
C LEU A 93 -2.95 0.56 24.27
N LEU A 94 -3.62 1.50 23.60
CA LEU A 94 -4.83 2.13 24.09
C LEU A 94 -6.03 1.18 24.06
N VAL A 95 -6.12 0.25 23.10
CA VAL A 95 -7.17 -0.79 23.06
C VAL A 95 -7.14 -1.67 24.30
N PHE A 96 -5.95 -2.12 24.71
CA PHE A 96 -5.76 -2.90 25.91
C PHE A 96 -6.11 -2.10 27.17
N PHE A 97 -5.57 -0.89 27.27
CA PHE A 97 -5.86 0.02 28.39
C PHE A 97 -7.36 0.34 28.52
N LEU A 98 -8.03 0.64 27.40
CA LEU A 98 -9.45 0.97 27.36
C LEU A 98 -10.33 -0.23 27.69
N ASN A 99 -10.06 -1.41 27.11
CA ASN A 99 -10.81 -2.62 27.43
C ASN A 99 -10.63 -3.02 28.90
N GLY A 100 -9.40 -2.95 29.43
CA GLY A 100 -9.14 -3.15 30.85
C GLY A 100 -9.86 -2.13 31.73
N SER A 101 -9.87 -0.85 31.33
CA SER A 101 -10.60 0.21 32.03
C SER A 101 -12.12 0.00 32.01
N LEU A 102 -12.68 -0.44 30.88
CA LEU A 102 -14.10 -0.79 30.76
C LEU A 102 -14.47 -1.97 31.63
N LEU A 103 -13.59 -2.98 31.75
CA LEU A 103 -13.79 -4.08 32.68
C LEU A 103 -13.73 -3.62 34.14
N LEU A 104 -12.74 -2.81 34.51
CA LEU A 104 -12.66 -2.24 35.86
C LEU A 104 -13.91 -1.42 36.19
N LEU A 105 -14.43 -0.64 35.23
CA LEU A 105 -15.69 0.08 35.39
C LEU A 105 -16.87 -0.89 35.52
N ALA A 106 -16.93 -1.95 34.71
CA ALA A 106 -17.98 -2.97 34.80
C ALA A 106 -17.99 -3.65 36.18
N LEU A 107 -16.81 -3.98 36.72
CA LEU A 107 -16.66 -4.57 38.06
C LEU A 107 -17.11 -3.60 39.17
N ARG A 108 -16.88 -2.29 39.01
CA ARG A 108 -17.38 -1.25 39.93
C ARG A 108 -18.89 -1.05 39.88
N LEU A 109 -19.52 -1.35 38.74
CA LEU A 109 -20.97 -1.26 38.56
C LEU A 109 -21.71 -2.49 39.11
N ILE A 110 -20.99 -3.53 39.55
CA ILE A 110 -21.59 -4.70 40.19
C ILE A 110 -22.19 -4.24 41.53
N PRO A 111 -23.50 -4.50 41.77
CA PRO A 111 -24.12 -4.26 43.06
C PRO A 111 -23.32 -4.96 44.16
N ASP A 112 -23.01 -4.25 45.25
CA ASP A 112 -22.20 -4.70 46.41
C ASP A 112 -20.67 -4.51 46.31
N GLY A 113 -20.11 -4.01 45.19
CA GLY A 113 -18.69 -3.60 45.13
C GLY A 113 -17.65 -4.74 45.24
N ARG A 114 -18.06 -5.98 44.94
CA ARG A 114 -17.29 -7.22 45.20
C ARG A 114 -16.39 -7.68 44.04
N GLY A 115 -16.33 -6.95 42.94
CA GLY A 115 -15.48 -7.23 41.78
C GLY A 115 -14.16 -6.47 41.86
N GLY A 116 -13.04 -7.18 41.87
CA GLY A 116 -11.71 -6.57 41.96
C GLY A 116 -10.71 -7.23 41.02
N ALA A 117 -9.93 -6.41 40.32
CA ALA A 117 -8.84 -6.86 39.48
C ALA A 117 -7.69 -5.85 39.55
N ASN A 118 -6.45 -6.33 39.60
CA ASN A 118 -5.31 -5.45 39.34
C ASN A 118 -5.38 -4.95 37.88
N PRO A 119 -4.90 -3.72 37.58
CA PRO A 119 -5.01 -3.14 36.24
C PRO A 119 -4.45 -4.03 35.12
N GLU A 120 -3.32 -4.70 35.36
CA GLU A 120 -2.70 -5.62 34.40
C GLU A 120 -3.58 -6.85 34.14
N THR A 121 -4.10 -7.48 35.19
CA THR A 121 -5.01 -8.63 35.09
C THR A 121 -6.32 -8.26 34.41
N ALA A 122 -6.84 -7.04 34.67
CA ALA A 122 -8.06 -6.55 34.04
C ALA A 122 -7.92 -6.42 32.51
N VAL A 123 -6.75 -6.00 32.03
CA VAL A 123 -6.45 -5.93 30.59
C VAL A 123 -6.51 -7.33 29.96
N VAL A 124 -5.88 -8.33 30.59
CA VAL A 124 -5.87 -9.71 30.10
C VAL A 124 -7.28 -10.30 30.09
N VAL A 125 -8.01 -10.16 31.20
CA VAL A 125 -9.39 -10.66 31.32
C VAL A 125 -10.29 -10.00 30.29
N ALA A 126 -10.20 -8.67 30.11
CA ALA A 126 -11.00 -7.95 29.12
C ALA A 126 -10.70 -8.39 27.68
N ALA A 127 -9.43 -8.68 27.37
CA ALA A 127 -9.02 -9.18 26.06
C ALA A 127 -9.59 -10.59 25.79
N VAL A 128 -9.49 -11.52 26.74
CA VAL A 128 -10.05 -12.87 26.62
C VAL A 128 -11.58 -12.83 26.50
N MET A 129 -12.24 -12.05 27.36
CA MET A 129 -13.68 -11.86 27.33
C MET A 129 -14.17 -11.31 25.99
N SER A 130 -13.47 -10.32 25.43
CA SER A 130 -13.79 -9.73 24.12
C SER A 130 -13.60 -10.74 22.98
N ALA A 131 -12.52 -11.52 23.02
CA ALA A 131 -12.23 -12.56 22.03
C ALA A 131 -13.30 -13.66 22.03
N VAL A 132 -13.69 -14.17 23.21
CA VAL A 132 -14.71 -15.21 23.34
C VAL A 132 -16.09 -14.70 22.95
N ALA A 133 -16.47 -13.49 23.38
CA ALA A 133 -17.75 -12.89 23.03
C ALA A 133 -17.91 -12.74 21.51
N SER A 134 -16.86 -12.29 20.83
CA SER A 134 -16.90 -12.17 19.37
C SER A 134 -16.82 -13.51 18.66
N ALA A 135 -15.96 -14.45 19.09
CA ALA A 135 -15.93 -15.79 18.50
C ALA A 135 -17.30 -16.47 18.58
N THR A 136 -17.97 -16.36 19.72
CA THR A 136 -19.33 -16.87 19.92
C THR A 136 -20.34 -16.14 19.02
N SER A 137 -20.27 -14.81 18.95
CA SER A 137 -21.13 -14.00 18.08
C SER A 137 -20.95 -14.34 16.60
N THR A 138 -19.71 -14.52 16.14
CA THR A 138 -19.36 -14.90 14.78
C THR A 138 -19.78 -16.34 14.47
N ALA A 139 -19.55 -17.30 15.37
CA ALA A 139 -20.01 -18.68 15.18
C ALA A 139 -21.53 -18.77 15.05
N LEU A 140 -22.26 -17.99 15.86
CA LEU A 140 -23.73 -17.86 15.76
C LEU A 140 -24.17 -17.09 14.51
N ALA A 141 -23.33 -16.22 13.96
CA ALA A 141 -23.61 -15.51 12.71
C ALA A 141 -23.38 -16.40 11.48
N VAL A 142 -22.32 -17.21 11.47
CA VAL A 142 -21.98 -18.16 10.40
C VAL A 142 -23.03 -19.28 10.31
N ARG A 143 -23.58 -19.72 11.43
CA ARG A 143 -24.64 -20.75 11.45
C ARG A 143 -26.01 -20.25 10.98
N ASP A 144 -26.13 -18.95 10.69
CA ASP A 144 -27.36 -18.26 10.32
C ASP A 144 -27.04 -17.28 9.17
N ASP A 145 -26.37 -17.83 8.15
CA ASP A 145 -25.93 -17.17 6.90
C ASP A 145 -26.99 -16.21 6.34
N ASP A 146 -28.22 -16.66 6.43
CA ASP A 146 -29.43 -16.02 5.97
C ASP A 146 -29.76 -14.71 6.71
N ALA A 147 -29.45 -14.60 8.01
CA ALA A 147 -29.66 -13.39 8.79
C ALA A 147 -28.56 -12.32 8.58
N TYR A 148 -27.30 -12.74 8.38
CA TYR A 148 -26.18 -11.87 8.03
C TYR A 148 -26.35 -11.29 6.61
N ARG A 149 -26.68 -12.16 5.63
CA ARG A 149 -27.08 -11.80 4.26
C ARG A 149 -28.18 -10.72 4.25
N ARG A 150 -29.25 -10.95 5.02
CA ARG A 150 -30.37 -10.02 5.11
C ARG A 150 -30.07 -8.74 5.90
N ARG A 151 -29.09 -8.73 6.81
CA ARG A 151 -28.68 -7.51 7.56
C ARG A 151 -27.83 -6.61 6.68
N LEU A 152 -26.89 -7.19 5.94
CA LEU A 152 -26.05 -6.48 4.98
C LEU A 152 -26.89 -5.93 3.83
N SER A 153 -27.78 -6.75 3.25
CA SER A 153 -28.68 -6.27 2.20
C SER A 153 -29.56 -5.12 2.70
N ARG A 154 -30.16 -5.21 3.90
CA ARG A 154 -30.96 -4.12 4.50
C ARG A 154 -30.15 -2.86 4.79
N LEU A 155 -28.90 -2.97 5.22
CA LEU A 155 -28.02 -1.82 5.42
C LEU A 155 -27.67 -1.15 4.09
N ALA A 156 -27.42 -1.95 3.04
CA ALA A 156 -27.23 -1.46 1.69
C ALA A 156 -28.51 -0.79 1.14
N THR A 157 -29.69 -1.40 1.29
CA THR A 157 -30.97 -0.82 0.82
C THR A 157 -31.31 0.48 1.56
N ARG A 158 -31.08 0.54 2.89
CA ARG A 158 -31.32 1.75 3.68
C ARG A 158 -30.37 2.88 3.29
N ARG A 159 -29.13 2.57 2.91
CA ARG A 159 -28.16 3.56 2.44
C ARG A 159 -28.51 4.04 1.03
N ARG A 160 -28.92 3.13 0.13
CA ARG A 160 -29.44 3.45 -1.21
C ARG A 160 -30.61 4.43 -1.17
N ARG A 161 -31.60 4.17 -0.30
CA ARG A 161 -32.75 5.05 -0.07
C ARG A 161 -32.39 6.43 0.49
N ARG A 162 -31.30 6.54 1.25
CA ARG A 162 -30.82 7.83 1.79
C ARG A 162 -29.99 8.64 0.78
N SER A 163 -29.39 7.97 -0.20
CA SER A 163 -28.56 8.60 -1.22
C SER A 163 -29.33 8.99 -2.49
N GLY A 164 -30.66 8.77 -2.55
CA GLY A 164 -31.48 9.13 -3.71
C GLY A 164 -31.16 8.35 -4.98
N ALA A 165 -30.37 7.26 -4.89
CA ALA A 165 -30.03 6.44 -6.04
C ALA A 165 -31.26 5.63 -6.48
N ASP A 166 -31.57 5.73 -7.77
CA ASP A 166 -32.82 5.29 -8.36
C ASP A 166 -33.12 3.80 -8.15
N THR A 167 -34.39 3.46 -8.25
CA THR A 167 -34.97 2.14 -7.89
C THR A 167 -34.69 1.02 -8.89
N THR A 168 -33.94 1.29 -9.96
CA THR A 168 -33.37 0.28 -10.85
C THR A 168 -32.14 -0.37 -10.18
N GLY A 169 -32.00 -1.69 -10.32
CA GLY A 169 -30.78 -2.39 -9.85
C GLY A 169 -29.52 -1.74 -10.45
N PRO A 170 -28.33 -1.87 -9.83
CA PRO A 170 -27.13 -1.29 -10.42
C PRO A 170 -26.88 -1.92 -11.80
N GLU A 171 -26.84 -1.12 -12.85
CA GLU A 171 -26.67 -1.59 -14.23
C GLU A 171 -25.27 -2.19 -14.43
N GLY A 172 -25.21 -3.44 -14.91
CA GLY A 172 -23.97 -4.16 -15.23
C GLY A 172 -23.22 -4.75 -14.02
N PRO A 173 -22.06 -5.39 -14.25
CA PRO A 173 -21.15 -5.82 -13.19
C PRO A 173 -20.33 -4.66 -12.61
N GLY A 174 -19.91 -4.79 -11.36
CA GLY A 174 -18.85 -3.94 -10.78
C GLY A 174 -17.47 -4.52 -11.05
N THR A 175 -16.42 -3.73 -10.85
CA THR A 175 -15.03 -4.20 -10.97
C THR A 175 -14.23 -3.83 -9.74
N VAL A 176 -13.45 -4.79 -9.22
CA VAL A 176 -12.49 -4.62 -8.14
C VAL A 176 -11.10 -4.83 -8.70
N PHE A 177 -10.28 -3.79 -8.72
CA PHE A 177 -8.86 -3.83 -9.03
C PHE A 177 -8.08 -4.00 -7.72
N LEU A 178 -7.31 -5.08 -7.62
CA LEU A 178 -6.47 -5.40 -6.47
C LEU A 178 -5.00 -5.36 -6.92
N GLN A 179 -4.28 -4.33 -6.49
CA GLN A 179 -2.84 -4.21 -6.71
C GLN A 179 -2.08 -5.01 -5.64
N LEU A 180 -1.24 -5.95 -6.09
CA LEU A 180 -0.23 -6.60 -5.25
C LEU A 180 1.09 -5.86 -5.43
N ASP A 181 1.32 -4.87 -4.58
CA ASP A 181 2.50 -4.00 -4.61
C ASP A 181 3.81 -4.80 -4.63
N GLY A 182 4.67 -4.52 -5.60
CA GLY A 182 5.99 -5.13 -5.75
C GLY A 182 6.01 -6.59 -6.22
N VAL A 183 4.88 -7.24 -6.48
CA VAL A 183 4.85 -8.65 -6.94
C VAL A 183 5.10 -8.73 -8.44
N GLY A 184 6.25 -9.25 -8.85
CA GLY A 184 6.57 -9.49 -10.28
C GLY A 184 5.77 -10.64 -10.90
N HIS A 185 5.67 -10.66 -12.23
CA HIS A 185 5.00 -11.69 -13.01
C HIS A 185 5.51 -13.11 -12.69
N GLU A 186 6.83 -13.30 -12.72
CA GLU A 186 7.46 -14.59 -12.43
C GLU A 186 7.27 -15.03 -10.97
N VAL A 187 7.30 -14.09 -10.03
CA VAL A 187 7.01 -14.37 -8.61
C VAL A 187 5.59 -14.88 -8.45
N LEU A 188 4.60 -14.25 -9.10
CA LEU A 188 3.20 -14.69 -9.05
C LEU A 188 3.05 -16.10 -9.62
N LEU A 189 3.62 -16.36 -10.80
CA LEU A 189 3.55 -17.66 -11.46
C LEU A 189 4.18 -18.77 -10.62
N ARG A 190 5.38 -18.54 -10.07
CA ARG A 190 6.05 -19.49 -9.18
C ARG A 190 5.22 -19.73 -7.93
N ALA A 191 4.70 -18.67 -7.29
CA ALA A 191 3.90 -18.81 -6.08
C ALA A 191 2.58 -19.56 -6.30
N ALA A 192 1.94 -19.38 -7.46
CA ALA A 192 0.76 -20.16 -7.84
C ALA A 192 1.13 -21.64 -8.06
N LYS A 193 2.19 -21.91 -8.84
CA LYS A 193 2.68 -23.26 -9.14
C LYS A 193 3.10 -24.03 -7.88
N ASP A 194 3.76 -23.36 -6.95
CA ASP A 194 4.24 -23.96 -5.70
C ASP A 194 3.12 -24.14 -4.65
N GLY A 195 1.87 -23.81 -4.99
CA GLY A 195 0.72 -23.92 -4.09
C GLY A 195 0.72 -22.91 -2.93
N LEU A 196 1.56 -21.87 -3.00
CA LEU A 196 1.55 -20.79 -2.01
C LEU A 196 0.31 -19.90 -2.16
N MET A 197 -0.14 -19.71 -3.40
CA MET A 197 -1.31 -18.91 -3.77
C MET A 197 -2.37 -19.76 -4.50
N PRO A 198 -3.09 -20.64 -3.77
CA PRO A 198 -4.06 -21.56 -4.38
C PRO A 198 -5.26 -20.84 -5.03
N THR A 199 -5.67 -19.67 -4.53
CA THR A 199 -6.74 -18.88 -5.16
C THR A 199 -6.30 -18.36 -6.52
N VAL A 200 -5.08 -17.81 -6.59
CA VAL A 200 -4.49 -17.36 -7.86
C VAL A 200 -4.28 -18.51 -8.83
N ALA A 201 -3.82 -19.67 -8.35
CA ALA A 201 -3.68 -20.87 -9.17
C ALA A 201 -5.03 -21.28 -9.81
N GLY A 202 -6.10 -21.36 -9.01
CA GLY A 202 -7.44 -21.66 -9.52
C GLY A 202 -7.98 -20.59 -10.48
N TRP A 203 -7.59 -19.32 -10.31
CA TRP A 203 -7.92 -18.26 -11.26
C TRP A 203 -7.21 -18.45 -12.60
N LEU A 204 -5.90 -18.71 -12.58
CA LEU A 204 -5.08 -18.97 -13.77
C LEU A 204 -5.58 -20.19 -14.57
N ASP A 205 -5.99 -21.25 -13.87
CA ASP A 205 -6.38 -22.51 -14.52
C ASP A 205 -7.77 -22.43 -15.19
N HIS A 206 -8.66 -21.55 -14.72
CA HIS A 206 -10.09 -21.67 -15.06
C HIS A 206 -10.79 -20.39 -15.50
N THR A 207 -10.39 -19.23 -14.99
CA THR A 207 -11.27 -18.03 -15.07
C THR A 207 -10.56 -16.77 -15.52
N HIS A 208 -9.24 -16.67 -15.37
CA HIS A 208 -8.47 -15.47 -15.61
C HIS A 208 -7.35 -15.68 -16.62
N ARG A 209 -7.04 -14.62 -17.36
CA ARG A 209 -5.90 -14.52 -18.26
C ARG A 209 -4.79 -13.71 -17.57
N LEU A 210 -3.60 -14.27 -17.51
CA LEU A 210 -2.39 -13.54 -17.11
C LEU A 210 -1.76 -12.85 -18.32
N THR A 211 -1.38 -11.59 -18.17
CA THR A 211 -0.71 -10.81 -19.22
C THR A 211 0.40 -9.98 -18.57
N PRO A 212 1.68 -10.21 -18.92
CA PRO A 212 2.77 -9.36 -18.44
C PRO A 212 2.69 -7.98 -19.07
N TRP A 213 3.26 -6.99 -18.40
CA TRP A 213 3.48 -5.66 -18.96
C TRP A 213 4.82 -5.11 -18.51
N ARG A 214 5.38 -4.17 -19.28
CA ARG A 214 6.70 -3.59 -19.02
C ARG A 214 6.57 -2.19 -18.43
N THR A 215 7.25 -1.92 -17.34
CA THR A 215 7.23 -0.59 -16.71
C THR A 215 7.88 0.48 -17.60
N ASP A 216 7.59 1.74 -17.30
CA ASP A 216 8.47 2.85 -17.66
C ASP A 216 9.84 2.70 -16.94
N TRP A 217 10.80 3.59 -17.22
CA TRP A 217 12.11 3.56 -16.53
C TRP A 217 11.94 3.63 -15.00
N SER A 218 11.08 4.52 -14.51
CA SER A 218 10.70 4.54 -13.10
C SER A 218 9.70 3.42 -12.80
N SER A 219 10.23 2.26 -12.40
CA SER A 219 9.50 1.07 -11.95
C SER A 219 9.06 1.19 -10.48
N GLN A 220 8.25 2.22 -10.15
CA GLN A 220 7.94 2.57 -8.76
C GLN A 220 6.46 2.88 -8.57
N THR A 221 5.93 2.54 -7.40
CA THR A 221 4.53 2.77 -7.00
C THR A 221 4.06 4.19 -7.33
N GLY A 222 4.87 5.21 -7.05
CA GLY A 222 4.51 6.60 -7.32
C GLY A 222 4.27 6.92 -8.80
N SER A 223 5.14 6.42 -9.68
CA SER A 223 5.02 6.62 -11.13
C SER A 223 3.94 5.72 -11.72
N SER A 224 4.00 4.42 -11.43
CA SER A 224 3.06 3.42 -11.94
C SER A 224 1.63 3.72 -11.52
N GLN A 225 1.38 3.94 -10.22
CA GLN A 225 0.03 4.14 -9.72
C GLN A 225 -0.57 5.48 -10.18
N LEU A 226 0.25 6.54 -10.36
CA LEU A 226 -0.22 7.80 -10.95
C LEU A 226 -0.68 7.59 -12.40
N GLY A 227 0.12 6.89 -13.21
CA GLY A 227 -0.23 6.54 -14.58
C GLY A 227 -1.48 5.67 -14.66
N ILE A 228 -1.56 4.60 -13.85
CA ILE A 228 -2.69 3.67 -13.81
C ILE A 228 -3.99 4.37 -13.37
N LEU A 229 -3.94 5.24 -12.35
CA LEU A 229 -5.15 5.87 -11.79
C LEU A 229 -5.58 7.15 -12.50
N HIS A 230 -4.65 7.94 -13.04
CA HIS A 230 -4.93 9.27 -13.62
C HIS A 230 -4.61 9.38 -15.12
N GLY A 231 -4.05 8.32 -15.73
CA GLY A 231 -3.80 8.25 -17.16
C GLY A 231 -2.53 8.95 -17.64
N SER A 232 -1.73 9.50 -16.72
CA SER A 232 -0.44 10.11 -17.04
C SER A 232 0.53 10.00 -15.87
N ASN A 233 1.74 9.52 -16.13
CA ASN A 233 2.89 9.61 -15.22
C ASN A 233 4.02 10.49 -15.80
N HIS A 234 3.71 11.35 -16.77
CA HIS A 234 4.66 12.29 -17.32
C HIS A 234 5.31 13.15 -16.23
N ASP A 235 6.62 13.37 -16.35
CA ASP A 235 7.40 14.21 -15.44
C ASP A 235 7.46 13.69 -14.00
N VAL A 236 7.43 12.36 -13.87
CA VAL A 236 7.75 11.61 -12.65
C VAL A 236 8.98 10.74 -12.93
N PRO A 237 10.20 11.30 -12.86
CA PRO A 237 11.43 10.59 -13.26
C PRO A 237 11.84 9.50 -12.26
N ALA A 238 11.40 9.58 -11.01
CA ALA A 238 11.72 8.64 -9.94
C ALA A 238 10.77 8.83 -8.73
N PHE A 239 11.01 8.08 -7.65
CA PHE A 239 10.25 8.13 -6.41
C PHE A 239 10.53 9.41 -5.65
N ARG A 240 11.76 9.94 -5.80
CA ARG A 240 12.17 11.25 -5.30
C ARG A 240 13.13 11.92 -6.27
N TRP A 241 12.92 13.21 -6.47
CA TRP A 241 13.72 14.06 -7.35
C TRP A 241 13.68 15.51 -6.88
N TYR A 242 14.64 16.31 -7.32
CA TYR A 242 14.75 17.72 -7.00
C TYR A 242 14.26 18.57 -8.18
N GLU A 243 13.31 19.46 -7.93
CA GLU A 243 12.82 20.43 -8.92
C GLU A 243 13.61 21.73 -8.77
N LYS A 244 14.45 22.06 -9.76
CA LYS A 244 15.37 23.22 -9.71
C LYS A 244 14.65 24.57 -9.78
N ASP A 245 13.54 24.64 -10.51
CA ASP A 245 12.72 25.84 -10.69
C ASP A 245 12.01 26.24 -9.39
N THR A 246 11.54 25.27 -8.60
CA THR A 246 10.87 25.51 -7.32
C THR A 246 11.78 25.35 -6.11
N GLY A 247 12.96 24.75 -6.29
CA GLY A 247 13.88 24.37 -5.22
C GLY A 247 13.33 23.29 -4.28
N ARG A 248 12.32 22.52 -4.73
CA ARG A 248 11.59 21.56 -3.89
C ARG A 248 12.07 20.14 -4.12
N LEU A 249 12.20 19.40 -3.02
CA LEU A 249 12.35 17.95 -3.06
C LEU A 249 10.99 17.26 -3.15
N MET A 250 10.71 16.68 -4.30
CA MET A 250 9.55 15.83 -4.52
C MET A 250 9.84 14.43 -4.02
N VAL A 251 8.85 13.85 -3.31
CA VAL A 251 8.89 12.46 -2.84
C VAL A 251 7.47 11.92 -2.91
N SER A 252 7.24 10.87 -3.68
CA SER A 252 5.92 10.34 -4.02
C SER A 252 5.08 9.98 -2.79
N ASN A 253 5.70 9.43 -1.74
CA ASN A 253 5.02 9.08 -0.49
C ASN A 253 4.87 10.23 0.52
N ARG A 254 5.14 11.49 0.13
CA ARG A 254 4.79 12.66 0.93
C ARG A 254 3.42 13.18 0.49
N PRO A 255 2.46 13.38 1.41
CA PRO A 255 1.14 13.89 1.08
C PRO A 255 1.12 15.16 0.22
N ALA A 256 2.01 16.11 0.49
CA ALA A 256 2.09 17.35 -0.27
C ALA A 256 2.54 17.12 -1.72
N SER A 257 3.50 16.22 -1.96
CA SER A 257 3.91 15.83 -3.31
C SER A 257 2.79 15.06 -4.01
N ALA A 258 2.16 14.10 -3.33
CA ALA A 258 1.09 13.29 -3.91
C ALA A 258 -0.11 14.13 -4.37
N VAL A 259 -0.47 15.19 -3.62
CA VAL A 259 -1.48 16.17 -4.05
C VAL A 259 -1.05 16.88 -5.33
N GLU A 260 0.20 17.33 -5.39
CA GLU A 260 0.72 18.09 -6.52
C GLU A 260 0.84 17.22 -7.78
N LEU A 261 1.36 16.00 -7.66
CA LEU A 261 1.45 15.04 -8.76
C LEU A 261 0.08 14.69 -9.31
N GLN A 262 -0.90 14.45 -8.43
CA GLN A 262 -2.28 14.23 -8.86
C GLN A 262 -2.84 15.45 -9.61
N ARG A 263 -2.59 16.67 -9.12
CA ARG A 263 -3.04 17.90 -9.78
C ARG A 263 -2.47 18.01 -11.20
N ARG A 264 -1.16 17.80 -11.35
CA ARG A 264 -0.46 17.84 -12.65
C ARG A 264 -1.01 16.79 -13.63
N ALA A 265 -1.25 15.57 -13.15
CA ALA A 265 -1.81 14.51 -13.98
C ALA A 265 -3.22 14.86 -14.48
N VAL A 266 -4.10 15.32 -13.58
CA VAL A 266 -5.48 15.74 -13.93
C VAL A 266 -5.47 16.91 -14.91
N GLU A 267 -4.62 17.92 -14.72
CA GLU A 267 -4.51 19.05 -15.65
C GLU A 267 -4.03 18.62 -17.03
N ARG A 268 -3.10 17.66 -17.08
CA ARG A 268 -2.55 17.16 -18.34
C ARG A 268 -3.56 16.31 -19.11
N THR A 269 -4.31 15.45 -18.42
CA THR A 269 -5.26 14.54 -19.07
C THR A 269 -6.64 15.17 -19.27
N GLY A 270 -6.97 16.23 -18.53
CA GLY A 270 -8.31 16.79 -18.49
C GLY A 270 -9.33 15.89 -17.80
N ASP A 271 -8.87 14.88 -17.05
CA ASP A 271 -9.70 13.84 -16.47
C ASP A 271 -9.43 13.68 -14.96
N GLY A 272 -10.48 13.45 -14.17
CA GLY A 272 -10.39 13.25 -12.73
C GLY A 272 -9.78 11.92 -12.29
N GLY A 273 -9.69 10.94 -13.20
CA GLY A 273 -9.09 9.63 -13.00
C GLY A 273 -10.08 8.46 -13.11
N LEU A 274 -9.54 7.24 -13.00
CA LEU A 274 -10.21 5.96 -13.21
C LEU A 274 -11.47 5.73 -12.35
N LEU A 275 -11.59 6.43 -11.22
CA LEU A 275 -12.59 6.21 -10.17
C LEU A 275 -13.55 7.40 -10.00
N THR A 276 -13.56 8.35 -10.95
CA THR A 276 -14.37 9.58 -10.90
C THR A 276 -15.87 9.31 -10.79
N ASP A 277 -16.38 8.24 -11.41
CA ASP A 277 -17.82 7.92 -11.43
C ASP A 277 -18.29 7.12 -10.21
N GLY A 278 -18.08 7.69 -9.01
CA GLY A 278 -18.51 7.09 -7.74
C GLY A 278 -17.72 5.86 -7.32
N GLY A 279 -16.44 5.79 -7.72
CA GLY A 279 -15.51 4.74 -7.35
C GLY A 279 -14.96 4.87 -5.92
N ALA A 280 -14.17 3.88 -5.50
CA ALA A 280 -13.48 3.87 -4.22
C ALA A 280 -11.99 3.56 -4.37
N SER A 281 -11.15 4.30 -3.63
CA SER A 281 -9.69 4.15 -3.59
C SER A 281 -9.25 3.78 -2.16
N ARG A 282 -8.54 2.66 -2.02
CA ARG A 282 -8.18 2.04 -0.73
C ARG A 282 -6.68 1.73 -0.67
N GLY A 283 -5.96 2.29 0.31
CA GLY A 283 -4.53 2.00 0.51
C GLY A 283 -3.56 2.69 -0.46
N ASN A 284 -4.08 3.46 -1.43
CA ASN A 284 -3.31 4.02 -2.54
C ASN A 284 -2.57 5.33 -2.19
N LEU A 285 -1.53 5.69 -2.94
CA LEU A 285 -0.95 7.03 -2.94
C LEU A 285 -1.93 8.06 -3.51
N PHE A 286 -2.66 7.72 -4.57
CA PHE A 286 -3.55 8.62 -5.29
C PHE A 286 -5.03 8.22 -5.19
N SER A 287 -5.92 9.20 -5.31
CA SER A 287 -7.37 8.97 -5.20
C SER A 287 -7.99 8.34 -6.44
N GLY A 288 -7.36 8.48 -7.62
CA GLY A 288 -7.96 8.14 -8.91
C GLY A 288 -9.27 8.88 -9.21
N GLY A 289 -9.56 10.01 -8.54
CA GLY A 289 -10.83 10.71 -8.67
C GLY A 289 -11.95 10.19 -7.74
N ALA A 290 -11.67 9.21 -6.88
CA ALA A 290 -12.67 8.61 -6.01
C ALA A 290 -13.17 9.56 -4.90
N ASP A 291 -14.48 9.62 -4.70
CA ASP A 291 -15.11 10.26 -3.53
C ASP A 291 -14.89 9.47 -2.23
N GLN A 292 -14.70 8.16 -2.35
CA GLN A 292 -14.57 7.25 -1.21
C GLN A 292 -13.12 6.79 -1.04
N VAL A 293 -12.43 7.44 -0.12
CA VAL A 293 -10.99 7.25 0.11
C VAL A 293 -10.72 6.66 1.49
N ALA A 294 -9.96 5.58 1.60
CA ALA A 294 -9.45 5.12 2.89
C ALA A 294 -7.98 4.77 2.76
N LEU A 295 -7.14 5.21 3.70
CA LEU A 295 -5.68 5.08 3.58
C LEU A 295 -5.12 5.64 2.27
N VAL A 296 -5.72 6.71 1.75
CA VAL A 296 -5.22 7.37 0.53
C VAL A 296 -4.33 8.55 0.90
N LEU A 297 -3.11 8.56 0.40
CA LEU A 297 -2.11 9.54 0.82
C LEU A 297 -2.40 10.96 0.31
N SER A 298 -2.79 11.12 -0.96
CA SER A 298 -3.04 12.43 -1.61
C SER A 298 -4.22 13.21 -1.01
N VAL A 299 -5.06 12.58 -0.20
CA VAL A 299 -6.19 13.22 0.48
C VAL A 299 -5.92 13.45 1.97
N SER A 300 -4.79 12.97 2.50
CA SER A 300 -4.49 13.02 3.94
C SER A 300 -4.24 14.44 4.48
N THR A 301 -3.85 15.40 3.62
CA THR A 301 -3.58 16.81 3.99
C THR A 301 -4.79 17.75 3.87
N ARG A 302 -5.85 17.37 3.14
CA ARG A 302 -7.02 18.23 2.92
C ARG A 302 -7.95 18.20 4.14
N ARG A 303 -7.94 19.27 4.94
CA ARG A 303 -8.85 19.48 6.09
C ARG A 303 -10.27 19.87 5.63
N GLY A 304 -11.02 18.93 5.05
CA GLY A 304 -12.42 19.11 4.64
C GLY A 304 -13.41 18.22 5.42
N ARG A 305 -14.60 18.74 5.75
CA ARG A 305 -15.65 18.01 6.49
C ARG A 305 -16.31 16.89 5.66
N ALA A 306 -16.25 16.99 4.32
CA ALA A 306 -16.83 16.04 3.36
C ALA A 306 -15.93 14.83 2.99
N ASN A 307 -14.59 14.98 3.01
CA ASN A 307 -13.64 13.94 2.54
C ASN A 307 -13.07 13.04 3.64
N ARG A 308 -13.69 12.99 4.82
CA ARG A 308 -13.34 12.02 5.85
C ARG A 308 -14.02 10.68 5.58
N SER A 309 -13.63 9.98 4.52
CA SER A 309 -13.93 8.53 4.41
C SER A 309 -13.01 7.74 5.36
N ARG A 310 -13.10 8.08 6.66
CA ARG A 310 -12.58 7.30 7.81
C ARG A 310 -13.51 6.13 8.15
N ALA A 311 -14.45 5.84 7.25
CA ALA A 311 -15.45 4.80 7.38
C ALA A 311 -14.82 3.40 7.40
N GLY A 312 -13.71 3.18 6.70
CA GLY A 312 -12.99 1.89 6.71
C GLY A 312 -12.43 1.53 8.08
N TYR A 313 -11.60 2.41 8.66
CA TYR A 313 -11.07 2.25 10.03
C TYR A 313 -12.17 2.11 11.07
N PHE A 314 -13.16 3.00 11.05
CA PHE A 314 -14.26 2.94 12.00
C PHE A 314 -15.07 1.65 11.85
N ALA A 315 -15.45 1.25 10.63
CA ALA A 315 -16.24 0.03 10.43
C ALA A 315 -15.49 -1.23 10.85
N TYR A 316 -14.18 -1.31 10.59
CA TYR A 316 -13.37 -2.47 10.96
C TYR A 316 -13.15 -2.59 12.48
N PHE A 317 -12.72 -1.50 13.14
CA PHE A 317 -12.43 -1.49 14.57
C PHE A 317 -13.68 -1.32 15.46
N SER A 318 -14.86 -1.10 14.89
CA SER A 318 -16.11 -1.09 15.65
C SER A 318 -16.41 -2.44 16.32
N ASP A 319 -15.88 -3.54 15.78
CA ASP A 319 -15.86 -4.82 16.48
C ASP A 319 -14.60 -4.90 17.38
N PRO A 320 -14.76 -4.93 18.72
CA PRO A 320 -13.64 -5.00 19.66
C PRO A 320 -12.75 -6.23 19.43
N ALA A 321 -13.27 -7.33 18.89
CA ALA A 321 -12.44 -8.49 18.62
C ALA A 321 -11.59 -8.36 17.36
N ASN A 322 -12.02 -7.58 16.37
CA ASN A 322 -11.12 -7.21 15.27
C ASN A 322 -9.95 -6.40 15.81
N ALA A 323 -10.19 -5.53 16.80
CA ALA A 323 -9.12 -4.79 17.47
C ALA A 323 -8.16 -5.70 18.22
N VAL A 324 -8.67 -6.64 19.04
CA VAL A 324 -7.86 -7.63 19.77
C VAL A 324 -7.10 -8.54 18.81
N ARG A 325 -7.77 -9.10 17.79
CA ARG A 325 -7.16 -9.94 16.76
C ARG A 325 -6.03 -9.22 16.03
N THR A 326 -6.27 -7.97 15.64
CA THR A 326 -5.26 -7.13 14.98
C THR A 326 -4.08 -6.88 15.91
N ALA A 327 -4.31 -6.57 17.19
CA ALA A 327 -3.24 -6.33 18.16
C ALA A 327 -2.39 -7.59 18.41
N VAL A 328 -3.02 -8.75 18.59
CA VAL A 328 -2.32 -10.05 18.74
C VAL A 328 -1.55 -10.40 17.48
N SER A 329 -2.16 -10.23 16.30
CA SER A 329 -1.51 -10.51 15.01
C SER A 329 -0.33 -9.56 14.75
N PHE A 330 -0.48 -8.29 15.13
CA PHE A 330 0.59 -7.30 15.06
C PHE A 330 1.76 -7.67 15.97
N ALA A 331 1.49 -7.99 17.25
CA ALA A 331 2.53 -8.44 18.17
C ALA A 331 3.22 -9.72 17.69
N ALA A 332 2.44 -10.68 17.18
CA ALA A 332 2.97 -11.90 16.59
C ALA A 332 3.87 -11.61 15.39
N GLU A 333 3.52 -10.64 14.53
CA GLU A 333 4.36 -10.23 13.40
C GLU A 333 5.65 -9.54 13.84
N VAL A 334 5.60 -8.69 14.86
CA VAL A 334 6.81 -8.08 15.45
C VAL A 334 7.75 -9.16 16.00
N CYS A 335 7.21 -10.10 16.78
CA CYS A 335 8.01 -11.22 17.30
C CYS A 335 8.54 -12.11 16.16
N ARG A 336 7.74 -12.33 15.11
CA ARG A 336 8.12 -13.12 13.93
C ARG A 336 9.28 -12.45 13.20
N GLU A 337 9.21 -11.14 12.97
CA GLU A 337 10.28 -10.35 12.38
C GLU A 337 11.59 -10.48 13.17
N ILE A 338 11.54 -10.26 14.49
CA ILE A 338 12.73 -10.37 15.35
C ILE A 338 13.35 -11.77 15.24
N ARG A 339 12.52 -12.83 15.27
CA ARG A 339 12.98 -14.22 15.14
C ARG A 339 13.56 -14.52 13.76
N GLN A 340 12.93 -14.03 12.69
CA GLN A 340 13.40 -14.21 11.31
C GLN A 340 14.73 -13.50 11.09
N SER A 341 14.86 -12.25 11.52
CA SER A 341 16.08 -11.46 11.45
C SER A 341 17.23 -12.11 12.23
N ALA A 342 16.96 -12.56 13.46
CA ALA A 342 17.95 -13.29 14.26
C ALA A 342 18.35 -14.62 13.59
N ARG A 343 17.40 -15.38 13.06
CA ARG A 343 17.67 -16.66 12.38
C ARG A 343 18.47 -16.45 11.10
N ALA A 344 18.17 -15.43 10.31
CA ALA A 344 18.93 -15.09 9.10
C ALA A 344 20.38 -14.74 9.44
N ARG A 345 20.60 -13.97 10.50
CA ARG A 345 21.94 -13.65 11.01
C ARG A 345 22.69 -14.89 11.51
N LEU A 346 22.04 -15.75 12.29
CA LEU A 346 22.64 -16.99 12.81
C LEU A 346 22.97 -17.98 11.70
N ARG A 347 22.24 -17.96 10.59
CA ARG A 347 22.47 -18.83 9.42
C ARG A 347 23.43 -18.24 8.39
N GLY A 348 23.92 -17.01 8.58
CA GLY A 348 24.78 -16.35 7.60
C GLY A 348 24.10 -16.14 6.25
N VAL A 349 22.79 -15.87 6.23
CA VAL A 349 22.08 -15.56 4.97
C VAL A 349 22.52 -14.17 4.51
N GLU A 350 23.02 -14.11 3.27
CA GLU A 350 23.41 -12.89 2.55
C GLU A 350 22.75 -12.88 1.15
N PRO A 351 22.50 -11.70 0.55
CA PRO A 351 22.71 -10.37 1.11
C PRO A 351 21.72 -10.05 2.24
N ARG A 352 22.11 -9.19 3.19
CA ARG A 352 21.28 -8.81 4.33
C ARG A 352 21.35 -7.32 4.67
N VAL A 353 20.19 -6.71 4.91
CA VAL A 353 20.07 -5.34 5.44
C VAL A 353 19.66 -5.30 6.92
N PRO A 354 19.97 -4.20 7.65
CA PRO A 354 19.55 -4.05 9.03
C PRO A 354 18.02 -4.01 9.18
N ARG A 355 17.45 -4.99 9.89
CA ARG A 355 16.00 -5.11 10.15
C ARG A 355 15.61 -4.72 11.59
N GLY A 356 16.41 -3.86 12.23
CA GLY A 356 16.22 -3.44 13.63
C GLY A 356 15.44 -2.13 13.80
N GLY A 357 15.30 -1.67 15.05
CA GLY A 357 14.67 -0.38 15.36
C GLY A 357 13.15 -0.38 15.15
N LEU A 358 12.65 0.57 14.36
CA LEU A 358 11.21 0.72 14.10
C LEU A 358 10.69 -0.25 13.02
N TYR A 359 11.59 -0.87 12.23
CA TYR A 359 11.20 -1.70 11.09
C TYR A 359 10.21 -2.84 11.45
N PRO A 360 10.39 -3.62 12.54
CA PRO A 360 9.40 -4.64 12.91
C PRO A 360 7.99 -4.11 13.12
N LEU A 361 7.85 -2.87 13.61
CA LEU A 361 6.55 -2.22 13.77
C LEU A 361 5.97 -1.78 12.43
N ILE A 362 6.80 -1.28 11.52
CA ILE A 362 6.41 -0.88 10.16
C ILE A 362 5.93 -2.11 9.37
N ARG A 363 6.71 -3.19 9.38
CA ARG A 363 6.35 -4.46 8.76
C ARG A 363 5.03 -5.02 9.32
N ALA A 364 4.87 -5.03 10.64
CA ALA A 364 3.63 -5.49 11.27
C ALA A 364 2.43 -4.61 10.88
N PHE A 365 2.64 -3.30 10.73
CA PHE A 365 1.60 -2.40 10.25
C PHE A 365 1.20 -2.71 8.80
N ALA A 366 2.16 -2.85 7.89
CA ALA A 366 1.91 -3.14 6.47
C ALA A 366 1.21 -4.50 6.28
N THR A 367 1.73 -5.54 6.92
CA THR A 367 1.28 -6.93 6.71
C THR A 367 0.00 -7.29 7.45
N VAL A 368 -0.34 -6.61 8.56
CA VAL A 368 -1.53 -6.89 9.36
C VAL A 368 -2.55 -5.76 9.25
N VAL A 369 -2.21 -4.58 9.75
CA VAL A 369 -3.18 -3.49 9.92
C VAL A 369 -3.64 -2.93 8.58
N SER A 370 -2.68 -2.58 7.70
CA SER A 370 -2.99 -2.00 6.39
C SER A 370 -3.82 -2.99 5.56
N ARG A 371 -3.32 -4.22 5.41
CA ARG A 371 -4.02 -5.31 4.71
C ARG A 371 -5.45 -5.50 5.22
N ASP A 372 -5.64 -5.72 6.52
CA ASP A 372 -6.97 -6.05 7.05
C ASP A 372 -7.96 -4.88 6.91
N VAL A 373 -7.49 -3.64 7.10
CA VAL A 373 -8.33 -2.44 6.92
C VAL A 373 -8.69 -2.25 5.45
N VAL A 374 -7.74 -2.43 4.52
CA VAL A 374 -7.99 -2.32 3.08
C VAL A 374 -8.97 -3.39 2.63
N VAL A 375 -8.74 -4.66 2.99
CA VAL A 375 -9.63 -5.78 2.65
C VAL A 375 -11.03 -5.52 3.21
N ALA A 376 -11.17 -5.18 4.48
CA ALA A 376 -12.48 -4.88 5.07
C ALA A 376 -13.20 -3.72 4.38
N ALA A 377 -12.46 -2.70 3.93
CA ALA A 377 -13.02 -1.59 3.15
C ALA A 377 -13.50 -2.05 1.77
N VAL A 378 -12.73 -2.88 1.06
CA VAL A 378 -13.12 -3.49 -0.22
C VAL A 378 -14.39 -4.32 -0.06
N LEU A 379 -14.47 -5.19 0.94
CA LEU A 379 -15.68 -5.97 1.23
C LEU A 379 -16.89 -5.06 1.47
N GLY A 380 -16.71 -4.00 2.26
CA GLY A 380 -17.75 -3.00 2.51
C GLY A 380 -18.19 -2.24 1.25
N ASP A 381 -17.27 -2.01 0.30
CA ASP A 381 -17.53 -1.36 -0.98
C ASP A 381 -18.32 -2.26 -1.92
N MET A 382 -17.96 -3.55 -1.97
CA MET A 382 -18.66 -4.57 -2.74
C MET A 382 -20.09 -4.76 -2.23
N LEU A 383 -20.26 -4.88 -0.90
CA LEU A 383 -21.57 -5.01 -0.25
C LEU A 383 -22.42 -3.74 -0.37
N ALA A 384 -21.79 -2.58 -0.58
CA ALA A 384 -22.48 -1.33 -0.91
C ALA A 384 -22.86 -1.23 -2.40
N GLY A 385 -22.41 -2.16 -3.24
CA GLY A 385 -22.68 -2.19 -4.68
C GLY A 385 -21.95 -1.11 -5.48
N ARG A 386 -20.76 -0.69 -5.05
CA ARG A 386 -19.95 0.31 -5.79
C ARG A 386 -19.55 -0.17 -7.19
N ARG A 387 -19.38 0.77 -8.12
CA ARG A 387 -19.06 0.44 -9.52
C ARG A 387 -17.62 0.02 -9.74
N ALA A 388 -16.69 0.80 -9.23
CA ALA A 388 -15.26 0.54 -9.32
C ALA A 388 -14.62 0.66 -7.93
N VAL A 389 -13.73 -0.28 -7.60
CA VAL A 389 -12.92 -0.24 -6.39
C VAL A 389 -11.48 -0.51 -6.81
N TYR A 390 -10.54 0.35 -6.43
CA TYR A 390 -9.11 0.10 -6.57
C TYR A 390 -8.48 0.03 -5.18
N ALA A 391 -7.79 -1.07 -4.90
CA ALA A 391 -7.16 -1.29 -3.62
C ALA A 391 -5.73 -1.78 -3.77
N ASP A 392 -4.83 -1.21 -2.97
CA ASP A 392 -3.42 -1.55 -2.96
C ASP A 392 -3.02 -2.29 -1.67
N LEU A 393 -2.35 -3.43 -1.85
CA LEU A 393 -1.94 -4.34 -0.80
C LEU A 393 -0.40 -4.35 -0.67
N VAL A 394 0.12 -3.28 -0.06
CA VAL A 394 1.55 -2.94 0.15
C VAL A 394 2.41 -3.96 0.93
N ALA A 395 1.83 -5.08 1.36
CA ALA A 395 2.47 -5.97 2.33
C ALA A 395 3.68 -6.71 1.76
N TYR A 396 3.64 -7.09 0.48
CA TYR A 396 4.71 -7.86 -0.15
C TYR A 396 5.95 -6.98 -0.37
N ASP A 397 5.78 -5.83 -1.04
CA ASP A 397 6.84 -4.87 -1.33
C ASP A 397 7.69 -4.50 -0.09
N GLU A 398 7.04 -4.10 1.01
CA GLU A 398 7.71 -3.74 2.28
C GLU A 398 8.60 -4.87 2.82
N VAL A 399 8.14 -6.11 2.72
CA VAL A 399 8.86 -7.28 3.23
C VAL A 399 9.96 -7.73 2.26
N ALA A 400 9.68 -7.70 0.96
CA ALA A 400 10.60 -8.11 -0.09
C ALA A 400 11.82 -7.17 -0.15
N HIS A 401 11.66 -5.88 0.12
CA HIS A 401 12.77 -4.93 0.27
C HIS A 401 13.83 -5.35 1.28
N HIS A 402 13.43 -6.01 2.37
CA HIS A 402 14.32 -6.33 3.49
C HIS A 402 14.70 -7.82 3.57
N SER A 403 13.93 -8.68 2.92
CA SER A 403 14.12 -10.14 2.98
C SER A 403 14.39 -10.79 1.62
N GLY A 404 14.40 -9.98 0.55
CA GLY A 404 14.54 -10.40 -0.83
C GLY A 404 13.21 -10.86 -1.44
N PRO A 405 12.98 -10.64 -2.74
CA PRO A 405 11.72 -10.99 -3.41
C PRO A 405 11.44 -12.50 -3.40
N HIS A 406 12.50 -13.32 -3.40
CA HIS A 406 12.40 -14.79 -3.39
C HIS A 406 12.59 -15.39 -1.98
N GLY A 407 12.62 -14.55 -0.94
CA GLY A 407 12.82 -14.98 0.43
C GLY A 407 11.61 -15.71 1.03
N GLN A 408 11.85 -16.60 1.99
CA GLN A 408 10.79 -17.31 2.72
C GLN A 408 9.82 -16.35 3.45
N ASP A 409 10.31 -15.18 3.86
CA ASP A 409 9.52 -14.17 4.55
C ASP A 409 8.49 -13.53 3.60
N ALA A 410 8.92 -13.20 2.38
CA ALA A 410 8.06 -12.70 1.30
C ALA A 410 7.04 -13.75 0.83
N ALA A 411 7.45 -15.01 0.71
CA ALA A 411 6.56 -16.13 0.37
C ALA A 411 5.40 -16.31 1.36
N ARG A 412 5.64 -16.10 2.66
CA ARG A 412 4.56 -16.13 3.68
C ARG A 412 3.57 -14.99 3.53
N VAL A 413 4.03 -13.82 3.06
CA VAL A 413 3.15 -12.69 2.78
C VAL A 413 2.25 -13.03 1.60
N LEU A 414 2.78 -13.60 0.52
CA LEU A 414 1.99 -14.06 -0.64
C LEU A 414 0.88 -15.02 -0.21
N HIS A 415 1.21 -16.02 0.61
CA HIS A 415 0.21 -16.94 1.15
C HIS A 415 -0.89 -16.22 1.98
N SER A 416 -0.52 -15.16 2.70
CA SER A 416 -1.51 -14.37 3.44
C SER A 416 -2.34 -13.44 2.56
N LEU A 417 -1.78 -12.95 1.45
CA LEU A 417 -2.50 -12.17 0.44
C LEU A 417 -3.50 -13.07 -0.29
N ASP A 418 -3.12 -14.30 -0.64
CA ASP A 418 -4.03 -15.26 -1.27
C ASP A 418 -5.28 -15.55 -0.43
N ARG A 419 -5.12 -15.69 0.90
CA ARG A 419 -6.29 -15.83 1.80
C ARG A 419 -7.22 -14.60 1.77
N ALA A 420 -6.66 -13.40 1.59
CA ALA A 420 -7.47 -12.20 1.44
C ALA A 420 -8.19 -12.19 0.08
N LEU A 421 -7.54 -12.64 -0.99
CA LEU A 421 -8.16 -12.83 -2.30
C LEU A 421 -9.30 -13.84 -2.24
N ALA A 422 -9.10 -14.98 -1.57
CA ALA A 422 -10.14 -15.99 -1.35
C ALA A 422 -11.38 -15.39 -0.66
N LEU A 423 -11.17 -14.60 0.39
CA LEU A 423 -12.26 -13.93 1.11
C LEU A 423 -13.01 -12.94 0.22
N ILE A 424 -12.29 -12.16 -0.59
CA ILE A 424 -12.90 -11.21 -1.54
C ILE A 424 -13.72 -11.96 -2.60
N GLY A 425 -13.19 -13.06 -3.15
CA GLY A 425 -13.90 -13.94 -4.09
C GLY A 425 -15.20 -14.49 -3.50
N GLN A 426 -15.16 -15.02 -2.28
CA GLN A 426 -16.36 -15.52 -1.58
C GLN A 426 -17.42 -14.44 -1.35
N VAL A 427 -17.00 -13.21 -1.01
CA VAL A 427 -17.94 -12.09 -0.82
C VAL A 427 -18.51 -11.59 -2.13
N ALA A 428 -17.77 -11.70 -3.25
CA ALA A 428 -18.25 -11.32 -4.58
C ALA A 428 -19.52 -12.09 -4.97
N GLU A 429 -19.59 -13.39 -4.64
CA GLU A 429 -20.76 -14.25 -4.87
C GLU A 429 -22.03 -13.78 -4.12
N HIS A 430 -21.85 -13.04 -3.02
CA HIS A 430 -22.92 -12.60 -2.13
C HIS A 430 -23.22 -11.10 -2.23
N ALA A 431 -22.52 -10.39 -3.11
CA ALA A 431 -22.68 -8.96 -3.29
C ALA A 431 -24.00 -8.62 -3.98
N PRO A 432 -24.57 -7.41 -3.76
CA PRO A 432 -25.82 -6.98 -4.40
C PRO A 432 -25.75 -6.84 -5.93
N ARG A 433 -24.55 -7.02 -6.52
CA ARG A 433 -24.29 -7.05 -7.95
C ARG A 433 -23.11 -7.98 -8.24
N PRO A 434 -22.99 -8.56 -9.44
CA PRO A 434 -21.81 -9.34 -9.81
C PRO A 434 -20.57 -8.45 -9.84
N TYR A 435 -19.42 -9.01 -9.43
CA TYR A 435 -18.12 -8.33 -9.46
C TYR A 435 -17.11 -9.10 -10.29
N ARG A 436 -16.41 -8.39 -11.16
CA ARG A 436 -15.18 -8.81 -11.80
C ARG A 436 -14.01 -8.45 -10.89
N ILE A 437 -13.14 -9.41 -10.61
CA ILE A 437 -11.94 -9.18 -9.79
C ILE A 437 -10.76 -9.17 -10.75
N VAL A 438 -10.03 -8.06 -10.82
CA VAL A 438 -8.80 -7.91 -11.59
C VAL A 438 -7.66 -7.78 -10.60
N LEU A 439 -6.70 -8.67 -10.69
CA LEU A 439 -5.46 -8.60 -9.93
C LEU A 439 -4.38 -7.97 -10.82
N LEU A 440 -3.59 -7.05 -10.27
CA LEU A 440 -2.49 -6.44 -11.00
C LEU A 440 -1.29 -6.20 -10.10
N SER A 441 -0.16 -5.95 -10.73
CA SER A 441 1.00 -5.37 -10.10
C SER A 441 1.39 -4.08 -10.81
N ASP A 442 1.92 -3.12 -10.06
CA ASP A 442 2.45 -1.85 -10.53
C ASP A 442 3.95 -1.92 -10.89
N HIS A 443 4.70 -2.83 -10.27
CA HIS A 443 6.07 -3.23 -10.59
C HIS A 443 6.44 -4.55 -9.91
N GLY A 444 7.52 -5.19 -10.36
CA GLY A 444 8.13 -6.31 -9.61
C GLY A 444 9.18 -5.83 -8.61
N GLN A 445 10.05 -6.75 -8.19
CA GLN A 445 11.30 -6.44 -7.51
C GLN A 445 12.42 -7.35 -8.01
N SER A 446 13.61 -6.80 -8.18
CA SER A 446 14.83 -7.54 -8.51
C SER A 446 15.65 -7.79 -7.24
N PRO A 447 16.21 -8.98 -7.04
CA PRO A 447 17.10 -9.25 -5.89
C PRO A 447 18.45 -8.54 -6.08
N GLY A 448 19.23 -8.43 -5.01
CA GLY A 448 20.65 -8.06 -5.11
C GLY A 448 21.23 -7.49 -3.82
N GLU A 449 22.55 -7.42 -3.75
CA GLU A 449 23.22 -6.68 -2.70
C GLU A 449 23.09 -5.17 -2.93
N THR A 450 23.13 -4.38 -1.86
CA THR A 450 23.18 -2.91 -1.98
C THR A 450 24.50 -2.50 -2.63
N PHE A 451 24.52 -1.36 -3.33
CA PHE A 451 25.73 -0.79 -3.90
C PHE A 451 26.80 -0.55 -2.80
N GLU A 452 26.36 -0.05 -1.63
CA GLU A 452 27.23 0.13 -0.45
C GLU A 452 27.82 -1.21 0.03
N GLY A 453 27.04 -2.29 0.02
CA GLY A 453 27.52 -3.63 0.41
C GLY A 453 28.55 -4.19 -0.56
N ALA A 454 28.25 -4.10 -1.86
CA ALA A 454 29.10 -4.64 -2.92
C ALA A 454 30.43 -3.89 -3.08
N TYR A 455 30.44 -2.56 -2.88
CA TYR A 455 31.61 -1.72 -3.19
C TYR A 455 32.21 -0.99 -1.99
N GLY A 456 31.55 -0.99 -0.83
CA GLY A 456 32.05 -0.35 0.39
C GLY A 456 31.90 1.18 0.45
N LEU A 457 31.22 1.79 -0.52
CA LEU A 457 30.84 3.21 -0.52
C LEU A 457 29.43 3.39 -1.09
N ASP A 458 28.70 4.41 -0.65
CA ASP A 458 27.39 4.73 -1.21
C ASP A 458 27.49 5.61 -2.47
N ILE A 459 26.38 5.76 -3.19
CA ILE A 459 26.35 6.57 -4.43
C ILE A 459 26.60 8.06 -4.17
N LYS A 460 26.22 8.57 -2.99
CA LYS A 460 26.46 9.97 -2.62
C LYS A 460 27.95 10.21 -2.46
N ASP A 461 28.64 9.31 -1.77
CA ASP A 461 30.08 9.34 -1.58
C ASP A 461 30.83 9.17 -2.89
N LEU A 462 30.36 8.31 -3.81
CA LEU A 462 30.94 8.20 -5.15
C LEU A 462 30.80 9.51 -5.96
N VAL A 463 29.63 10.15 -5.92
CA VAL A 463 29.41 11.46 -6.57
C VAL A 463 30.30 12.52 -5.93
N ARG A 464 30.39 12.56 -4.59
CA ARG A 464 31.27 13.50 -3.88
C ARG A 464 32.73 13.31 -4.29
N ALA A 465 33.21 12.07 -4.33
CA ALA A 465 34.56 11.74 -4.78
C ALA A 465 34.81 12.21 -6.22
N GLY A 466 33.90 11.91 -7.14
CA GLY A 466 33.97 12.36 -8.54
C GLY A 466 33.90 13.88 -8.70
N SER A 467 33.24 14.57 -7.77
CA SER A 467 33.17 16.04 -7.70
C SER A 467 34.36 16.70 -6.99
N GLY A 468 35.32 15.93 -6.45
CA GLY A 468 36.45 16.46 -5.68
C GLY A 468 36.08 16.94 -4.27
N LEU A 469 34.90 16.54 -3.76
CA LEU A 469 34.42 16.90 -2.43
C LEU A 469 34.88 15.88 -1.37
N PRO A 470 35.05 16.31 -0.10
CA PRO A 470 35.43 15.39 0.98
C PRO A 470 34.41 14.27 1.16
N VAL A 471 34.85 13.02 1.18
CA VAL A 471 33.97 11.86 1.46
C VAL A 471 33.86 11.65 2.97
N SER A 472 32.68 11.34 3.49
CA SER A 472 32.51 11.09 4.92
C SER A 472 33.24 9.81 5.32
N ARG A 473 34.16 9.90 6.29
CA ARG A 473 34.82 8.70 6.87
C ARG A 473 33.96 7.97 7.91
N LYS A 474 32.71 8.40 8.13
CA LYS A 474 31.78 7.76 9.06
C LYS A 474 30.62 7.16 8.29
N ALA A 475 30.42 5.85 8.44
CA ALA A 475 29.19 5.15 8.08
C ALA A 475 28.02 5.74 8.89
N GLU A 476 27.42 6.83 8.39
CA GLU A 476 26.27 7.43 9.03
C GLU A 476 25.03 6.55 8.83
N ARG A 477 24.17 6.55 9.86
CA ARG A 477 22.95 5.76 9.89
C ARG A 477 21.89 6.43 9.02
N THR A 478 21.89 6.12 7.74
CA THR A 478 20.87 6.52 6.76
C THR A 478 19.47 6.15 7.26
N ARG A 479 18.66 7.17 7.56
CA ARG A 479 17.19 7.04 7.70
C ARG A 479 16.57 7.68 6.46
N CYS A 480 15.91 6.87 5.63
CA CYS A 480 15.33 7.17 4.31
C CYS A 480 14.55 8.52 4.20
N GLY A 481 14.01 9.08 5.30
CA GLY A 481 13.31 10.37 5.31
C GLY A 481 14.05 11.57 5.91
N ALA A 482 15.18 11.37 6.61
CA ALA A 482 15.90 12.42 7.32
C ALA A 482 16.91 13.13 6.43
N GLU A 483 17.64 12.39 5.59
CA GLU A 483 18.59 12.95 4.61
C GLU A 483 17.89 13.78 3.55
N ALA A 484 16.74 13.31 3.06
CA ALA A 484 15.87 14.06 2.16
C ALA A 484 15.41 15.41 2.77
N ARG A 485 15.34 15.53 4.10
CA ARG A 485 15.04 16.80 4.79
C ARG A 485 16.31 17.60 5.10
N ALA A 486 17.43 16.94 5.38
CA ALA A 486 18.72 17.58 5.61
C ALA A 486 19.26 18.21 4.31
N ALA A 487 19.29 17.46 3.21
CA ALA A 487 19.68 17.94 1.88
C ALA A 487 18.78 19.09 1.41
N ALA A 488 17.46 19.01 1.65
CA ALA A 488 16.55 20.11 1.35
C ALA A 488 16.77 21.33 2.27
N GLY A 489 17.07 21.10 3.55
CA GLY A 489 17.38 22.16 4.50
C GLY A 489 18.72 22.86 4.21
N GLU A 490 19.71 22.12 3.74
CA GLU A 490 21.02 22.62 3.33
C GLU A 490 20.95 23.36 2.00
N ALA A 491 20.24 22.81 1.00
CA ALA A 491 19.96 23.50 -0.26
C ALA A 491 19.15 24.79 -0.04
N LEU A 492 18.15 24.77 0.84
CA LEU A 492 17.36 25.95 1.21
C LEU A 492 18.20 27.00 1.96
N ARG A 493 19.05 26.58 2.91
CA ARG A 493 19.99 27.49 3.59
C ARG A 493 21.00 28.10 2.62
N GLY A 494 21.55 27.32 1.71
CA GLY A 494 22.43 27.81 0.64
C GLY A 494 21.74 28.83 -0.28
N ALA A 495 20.47 28.63 -0.61
CA ALA A 495 19.67 29.57 -1.39
C ALA A 495 19.31 30.85 -0.62
N LEU A 496 19.00 30.74 0.68
CA LEU A 496 18.67 31.88 1.54
C LEU A 496 19.89 32.77 1.84
N HIS A 497 21.05 32.18 2.17
CA HIS A 497 22.29 32.95 2.38
C HIS A 497 22.76 33.70 1.12
N ARG A 498 22.45 33.18 -0.08
CA ARG A 498 22.75 33.85 -1.35
C ARG A 498 21.84 35.06 -1.61
N ARG A 499 20.59 35.00 -1.14
CA ARG A 499 19.62 36.11 -1.26
C ARG A 499 19.95 37.26 -0.31
N GLU A 500 20.56 36.96 0.84
CA GLU A 500 21.09 37.97 1.77
C GLU A 500 22.43 38.57 1.30
N ALA A 501 23.29 37.80 0.62
CA ALA A 501 24.58 38.28 0.11
C ALA A 501 24.48 39.13 -1.19
N SER A 502 23.33 39.15 -1.86
CA SER A 502 23.14 39.84 -3.15
C SER A 502 22.28 41.11 -3.08
N GLY A 503 22.01 41.64 -1.89
CA GLY A 503 21.19 42.84 -1.71
C GLY A 503 21.83 43.82 -0.73
N GLY A 504 22.68 44.72 -1.24
CA GLY A 504 23.17 45.88 -0.50
C GLY A 504 22.33 47.12 -0.80
N GLU A 505 21.74 47.70 0.26
CA GLU A 505 21.64 49.13 0.64
C GLU A 505 20.37 49.40 1.50
N PRO A 506 20.37 50.41 2.39
CA PRO A 506 20.04 50.23 3.80
C PRO A 506 18.73 50.92 4.24
N GLY A 507 18.07 50.34 5.25
CA GLY A 507 16.92 50.93 5.92
C GLY A 507 16.78 50.39 7.34
N GLU A 508 16.67 51.31 8.30
CA GLU A 508 16.72 51.19 9.75
C GLU A 508 15.67 50.27 10.45
N PRO A 509 15.85 49.96 11.75
CA PRO A 509 15.38 48.73 12.38
C PRO A 509 13.99 48.83 13.04
N LEU A 510 13.29 47.70 13.08
CA LEU A 510 12.17 47.47 14.02
C LEU A 510 12.51 46.32 14.98
N PRO A 511 12.23 46.44 16.30
CA PRO A 511 12.80 45.57 17.32
C PRO A 511 11.85 44.43 17.74
N GLY A 512 12.44 43.26 18.01
CA GLY A 512 11.89 42.32 18.99
C GLY A 512 11.55 40.93 18.47
N ALA A 513 12.54 40.04 18.47
CA ALA A 513 12.38 38.64 18.93
C ALA A 513 13.76 37.99 19.03
N ARG A 514 14.24 37.82 20.26
CA ARG A 514 15.51 37.13 20.59
C ARG A 514 15.42 35.63 20.21
N PRO A 515 16.39 35.05 19.48
CA PRO A 515 16.65 33.62 19.49
C PRO A 515 17.70 33.28 20.55
N GLY A 516 17.38 32.34 21.43
CA GLY A 516 18.34 31.75 22.36
C GLY A 516 19.37 30.89 21.63
N SER A 517 20.64 31.31 21.74
CA SER A 517 21.87 30.52 21.96
C SER A 517 21.87 29.02 21.63
N GLY A 518 22.78 28.63 20.72
CA GLY A 518 23.20 27.26 20.40
C GLY A 518 24.02 26.55 21.48
N PRO A 519 24.71 25.44 21.13
CA PRO A 519 26.11 25.53 20.66
C PRO A 519 26.34 24.67 19.39
N GLY A 520 27.31 24.87 18.50
CA GLY A 520 28.56 25.61 18.54
C GLY A 520 29.66 24.72 17.95
N SER A 521 30.04 24.94 16.68
CA SER A 521 31.37 24.63 16.16
C SER A 521 31.62 25.46 14.89
N GLY A 522 32.33 26.57 15.06
CA GLY A 522 32.94 27.31 13.96
C GLY A 522 34.42 26.95 13.83
N SER A 523 34.92 26.97 12.61
CA SER A 523 36.25 27.49 12.29
C SER A 523 36.25 27.85 10.81
N GLY A 524 36.39 29.15 10.53
CA GLY A 524 36.39 29.71 9.19
C GLY A 524 37.70 29.48 8.43
N GLY A 525 37.55 29.55 7.11
CA GLY A 525 38.60 29.79 6.14
C GLY A 525 37.91 30.36 4.91
N ALA A 526 38.12 31.64 4.66
CA ALA A 526 37.78 32.25 3.38
C ALA A 526 38.73 31.71 2.31
N ASP A 527 38.17 31.43 1.13
CA ASP A 527 38.72 31.51 -0.23
C ASP A 527 38.43 30.26 -1.10
N SER A 528 38.15 30.52 -2.38
CA SER A 528 37.63 29.67 -3.46
C SER A 528 36.09 29.56 -3.58
N GLY A 529 35.59 29.85 -4.80
CA GLY A 529 34.17 29.81 -5.18
C GLY A 529 33.57 28.41 -5.12
N ALA A 530 33.26 27.95 -3.92
CA ALA A 530 32.70 26.63 -3.67
C ALA A 530 31.35 26.48 -4.38
N ALA A 531 31.34 25.65 -5.43
CA ALA A 531 30.11 25.15 -6.04
C ALA A 531 29.24 24.49 -4.96
N ALA A 532 27.93 24.72 -5.00
CA ALA A 532 27.01 24.14 -4.04
C ALA A 532 27.10 22.60 -4.10
N GLU A 533 26.99 21.93 -2.95
CA GLU A 533 27.02 20.47 -2.89
C GLU A 533 25.92 19.86 -3.78
N PRO A 534 26.24 18.85 -4.61
CA PRO A 534 25.24 18.17 -5.43
C PRO A 534 24.20 17.46 -4.56
N VAL A 535 22.93 17.60 -4.94
CA VAL A 535 21.83 16.84 -4.36
C VAL A 535 21.80 15.46 -5.02
N VAL A 536 22.11 14.41 -4.26
CA VAL A 536 22.09 13.02 -4.72
C VAL A 536 20.93 12.28 -4.09
N LEU A 537 20.07 11.68 -4.92
CA LEU A 537 18.85 11.00 -4.49
C LEU A 537 18.80 9.60 -5.09
N ALA A 538 18.92 8.57 -4.24
CA ALA A 538 18.69 7.18 -4.62
C ALA A 538 17.18 6.89 -4.71
N SER A 539 16.73 5.99 -5.58
CA SER A 539 15.35 5.54 -5.69
C SER A 539 15.38 4.09 -6.16
N GLY A 540 15.62 3.16 -5.23
CA GLY A 540 15.99 1.77 -5.52
C GLY A 540 17.36 1.66 -6.19
N ASN A 541 17.39 1.09 -7.40
CA ASN A 541 18.59 0.92 -8.22
C ASN A 541 18.77 2.06 -9.26
N LEU A 542 17.97 3.13 -9.16
CA LEU A 542 18.10 4.38 -9.90
C LEU A 542 18.60 5.49 -8.97
N ALA A 543 19.50 6.36 -9.42
CA ALA A 543 19.91 7.54 -8.68
C ALA A 543 19.87 8.80 -9.57
N LEU A 544 19.66 9.95 -8.93
CA LEU A 544 19.48 11.24 -9.56
C LEU A 544 20.44 12.23 -8.92
N VAL A 545 21.20 12.95 -9.74
CA VAL A 545 22.12 14.01 -9.29
C VAL A 545 21.65 15.35 -9.85
N SER A 546 21.49 16.32 -8.97
CA SER A 546 21.13 17.70 -9.33
C SER A 546 22.09 18.70 -8.68
N PHE A 547 22.53 19.68 -9.46
CA PHE A 547 23.35 20.80 -9.02
C PHE A 547 22.44 22.02 -8.77
N PRO A 548 22.09 22.31 -7.50
CA PRO A 548 21.05 23.28 -7.16
C PRO A 548 21.47 24.73 -7.37
N ASP A 549 22.76 24.99 -7.57
CA ASP A 549 23.29 26.33 -7.86
C ASP A 549 22.93 26.82 -9.27
N VAL A 550 22.47 25.92 -10.15
CA VAL A 550 22.14 26.21 -11.55
C VAL A 550 20.65 25.93 -11.80
N PRO A 551 19.89 26.88 -12.40
CA PRO A 551 18.45 26.73 -12.58
C PRO A 551 18.06 25.78 -13.73
N HIS A 552 18.96 25.52 -14.68
CA HIS A 552 18.72 24.62 -15.83
C HIS A 552 19.38 23.25 -15.65
N ARG A 553 18.98 22.28 -16.49
CA ARG A 553 19.66 20.98 -16.61
C ARG A 553 21.04 21.17 -17.24
N LEU A 554 22.09 20.90 -16.47
CA LEU A 554 23.47 21.01 -16.88
C LEU A 554 23.78 20.06 -18.04
N SER A 555 24.62 20.54 -18.96
CA SER A 555 25.18 19.71 -20.01
C SER A 555 26.39 18.91 -19.53
N LYS A 556 26.72 17.84 -20.25
CA LYS A 556 27.92 17.03 -20.09
C LYS A 556 29.16 17.93 -20.09
N GLU A 557 29.24 18.85 -21.04
CA GLU A 557 30.36 19.79 -21.18
C GLU A 557 30.48 20.71 -19.96
N GLN A 558 29.36 21.20 -19.43
CA GLN A 558 29.35 22.01 -18.19
C GLN A 558 29.72 21.18 -16.96
N ILE A 559 29.27 19.92 -16.88
CA ILE A 559 29.62 19.00 -15.78
C ILE A 559 31.12 18.66 -15.84
N ASP A 560 31.65 18.32 -17.01
CA ASP A 560 33.07 18.01 -17.21
C ASP A 560 33.96 19.23 -16.89
N ALA A 561 33.52 20.44 -17.21
CA ALA A 561 34.26 21.67 -16.86
C ALA A 561 34.29 21.94 -15.33
N ARG A 562 33.21 21.59 -14.61
CA ARG A 562 33.08 21.82 -13.16
C ARG A 562 33.70 20.69 -12.34
N HIS A 563 33.52 19.45 -12.79
CA HIS A 563 33.89 18.21 -12.10
C HIS A 563 34.50 17.22 -13.11
N PRO A 564 35.75 17.43 -13.55
CA PRO A 564 36.35 16.69 -14.67
C PRO A 564 36.40 15.17 -14.50
N ALA A 565 36.41 14.68 -13.26
CA ALA A 565 36.44 13.25 -12.97
C ALA A 565 35.05 12.62 -12.80
N LEU A 566 33.97 13.39 -12.64
CA LEU A 566 32.68 12.88 -12.16
C LEU A 566 32.04 11.88 -13.14
N LEU A 567 31.82 12.28 -14.39
CA LEU A 567 31.13 11.43 -15.37
C LEU A 567 31.96 10.19 -15.71
N ALA A 568 33.28 10.35 -15.87
CA ALA A 568 34.20 9.23 -16.11
C ALA A 568 34.22 8.24 -14.93
N THR A 569 34.24 8.75 -13.69
CA THR A 569 34.21 7.91 -12.48
C THR A 569 32.91 7.12 -12.38
N LEU A 570 31.77 7.77 -12.65
CA LEU A 570 30.47 7.12 -12.59
C LEU A 570 30.29 6.10 -13.73
N ALA A 571 30.55 6.48 -14.99
CA ALA A 571 30.36 5.60 -16.14
C ALA A 571 31.35 4.41 -16.17
N GLY A 572 32.53 4.58 -15.57
CA GLY A 572 33.55 3.52 -15.45
C GLY A 572 33.37 2.60 -14.25
N HIS A 573 32.44 2.90 -13.33
CA HIS A 573 32.27 2.11 -12.11
C HIS A 573 31.52 0.79 -12.39
N PRO A 574 32.01 -0.38 -11.95
CA PRO A 574 31.40 -1.68 -12.27
C PRO A 574 29.97 -1.84 -11.72
N GLY A 575 29.64 -1.08 -10.66
CA GLY A 575 28.29 -1.03 -10.08
C GLY A 575 27.26 -0.19 -10.85
N ILE A 576 27.68 0.52 -11.89
CA ILE A 576 26.83 1.43 -12.68
C ILE A 576 26.67 0.84 -14.08
N GLY A 577 25.41 0.73 -14.52
CA GLY A 577 25.09 0.22 -15.85
C GLY A 577 25.22 1.29 -16.93
N PHE A 578 24.62 2.46 -16.68
CA PHE A 578 24.71 3.60 -17.58
C PHE A 578 24.27 4.91 -16.91
N LEU A 579 24.62 6.03 -17.53
CA LEU A 579 24.19 7.38 -17.18
C LEU A 579 23.37 7.99 -18.32
N LEU A 580 22.38 8.83 -18.00
CA LEU A 580 21.78 9.75 -18.96
C LEU A 580 22.14 11.18 -18.59
N VAL A 581 22.76 11.90 -19.52
CA VAL A 581 23.16 13.30 -19.39
C VAL A 581 22.78 14.09 -20.64
N ARG A 582 22.53 15.39 -20.49
CA ARG A 582 22.32 16.30 -21.63
C ARG A 582 23.67 16.62 -22.26
N SER A 583 23.86 16.61 -23.59
CA SER A 583 25.03 17.22 -24.25
C SER A 583 24.60 18.41 -25.10
N GLU A 584 25.44 19.45 -25.15
CA GLU A 584 25.26 20.60 -26.03
C GLU A 584 25.46 20.25 -27.51
N LYS A 585 26.34 19.27 -27.79
CA LYS A 585 26.75 18.91 -29.15
C LYS A 585 25.84 17.86 -29.79
N HIS A 586 25.38 16.88 -29.02
CA HIS A 586 24.71 15.68 -29.55
C HIS A 586 23.24 15.54 -29.09
N GLY A 587 22.70 16.54 -28.39
CA GLY A 587 21.50 16.33 -27.57
C GLY A 587 21.83 15.45 -26.37
N SER A 588 20.84 14.90 -25.67
CA SER A 588 21.15 13.99 -24.57
C SER A 588 21.86 12.73 -25.05
N VAL A 589 22.75 12.19 -24.22
CA VAL A 589 23.57 11.01 -24.49
C VAL A 589 23.47 10.01 -23.34
N VAL A 590 23.59 8.73 -23.67
CA VAL A 590 23.82 7.65 -22.72
C VAL A 590 25.32 7.38 -22.61
N LEU A 591 25.86 7.45 -21.40
CA LEU A 591 27.24 7.08 -21.10
C LEU A 591 27.27 5.70 -20.45
N GLY A 592 28.17 4.82 -20.88
CA GLY A 592 28.28 3.47 -20.34
C GLY A 592 29.72 2.99 -20.12
N PRO A 593 29.88 1.75 -19.64
CA PRO A 593 31.19 1.13 -19.44
C PRO A 593 32.05 1.14 -20.70
N GLY A 594 33.38 1.13 -20.52
CA GLY A 594 34.32 1.12 -21.64
C GLY A 594 34.38 2.42 -22.45
N GLY A 595 33.84 3.52 -21.93
CA GLY A 595 33.82 4.82 -22.60
C GLY A 595 32.74 4.95 -23.68
N ALA A 596 31.71 4.11 -23.64
CA ALA A 596 30.60 4.19 -24.57
C ALA A 596 29.82 5.51 -24.38
N GLU A 597 29.55 6.19 -25.49
CA GLU A 597 28.74 7.41 -25.55
C GLU A 597 27.81 7.31 -26.75
N VAL A 598 26.49 7.23 -26.51
CA VAL A 598 25.48 7.03 -27.56
C VAL A 598 24.43 8.14 -27.47
N PRO A 599 24.24 8.96 -28.51
CA PRO A 599 23.17 9.95 -28.57
C PRO A 599 21.78 9.31 -28.44
N ILE A 600 20.86 9.97 -27.73
CA ILE A 600 19.47 9.50 -27.56
C ILE A 600 18.77 9.23 -28.90
N ALA A 601 19.08 10.04 -29.92
CA ALA A 601 18.53 9.88 -31.27
C ALA A 601 18.94 8.56 -31.95
N GLU A 602 20.10 8.01 -31.58
CA GLU A 602 20.68 6.78 -32.15
C GLU A 602 20.58 5.59 -31.19
N LEU A 603 20.07 5.82 -29.97
CA LEU A 603 19.98 4.82 -28.92
C LEU A 603 19.17 3.61 -29.42
N ALA A 604 19.67 2.40 -29.18
CA ALA A 604 18.96 1.15 -29.43
C ALA A 604 19.06 0.26 -28.17
N ASP A 605 18.34 -0.87 -28.12
CA ASP A 605 18.48 -1.86 -27.04
C ASP A 605 19.75 -2.71 -27.20
N GLU A 606 20.86 -2.04 -27.53
CA GLU A 606 22.17 -2.59 -27.83
C GLU A 606 23.24 -1.79 -27.06
N GLY A 607 24.51 -2.20 -27.17
CA GLY A 607 25.62 -1.51 -26.52
C GLY A 607 25.40 -1.39 -25.01
N PRO A 608 25.49 -0.17 -24.41
CA PRO A 608 25.30 0.03 -22.97
C PRO A 608 23.95 -0.43 -22.42
N LEU A 609 22.92 -0.53 -23.27
CA LEU A 609 21.57 -0.94 -22.85
C LEU A 609 21.25 -2.42 -23.11
N ALA A 610 22.14 -3.16 -23.77
CA ALA A 610 21.88 -4.52 -24.24
C ALA A 610 21.37 -5.46 -23.14
N VAL A 611 21.96 -5.36 -21.93
CA VAL A 611 21.59 -6.25 -20.81
C VAL A 611 20.22 -5.93 -20.23
N PHE A 612 19.69 -4.72 -20.39
CA PHE A 612 18.40 -4.31 -19.81
C PHE A 612 17.19 -4.77 -20.62
N GLY A 613 17.43 -5.32 -21.82
CA GLY A 613 16.42 -5.93 -22.67
C GLY A 613 15.59 -4.93 -23.47
N LYS A 614 14.60 -5.48 -24.18
CA LYS A 614 13.80 -4.76 -25.18
C LYS A 614 13.05 -3.56 -24.57
N GLY A 615 13.16 -2.45 -25.29
CA GLY A 615 12.58 -1.13 -25.06
C GLY A 615 13.18 -0.36 -23.88
N ALA A 616 14.35 -0.78 -23.37
CA ALA A 616 15.16 0.03 -22.46
C ALA A 616 15.46 1.40 -23.10
N ALA A 617 15.82 1.41 -24.39
CA ALA A 617 16.04 2.63 -25.14
C ALA A 617 14.81 3.54 -25.12
N ASP A 618 13.62 3.02 -25.46
CA ASP A 618 12.37 3.80 -25.46
C ASP A 618 12.05 4.40 -24.09
N ALA A 619 12.28 3.65 -23.02
CA ALA A 619 12.07 4.12 -21.65
C ALA A 619 13.03 5.27 -21.29
N VAL A 620 14.29 5.18 -21.70
CA VAL A 620 15.29 6.26 -21.55
C VAL A 620 14.90 7.48 -22.37
N ARG A 621 14.54 7.31 -23.66
CA ARG A 621 14.12 8.44 -24.52
C ARG A 621 12.89 9.14 -23.95
N ARG A 622 11.91 8.39 -23.45
CA ARG A 622 10.71 8.96 -22.82
C ARG A 622 11.07 9.83 -21.62
N THR A 623 11.86 9.31 -20.68
CA THR A 623 12.26 10.05 -19.48
C THR A 623 13.11 11.28 -19.80
N ASP A 624 13.94 11.25 -20.85
CA ASP A 624 14.72 12.41 -21.28
C ASP A 624 13.84 13.62 -21.69
N THR A 625 12.59 13.37 -22.10
CA THR A 625 11.63 14.44 -22.43
C THR A 625 11.04 15.14 -21.20
N PHE A 626 11.25 14.62 -19.99
CA PHE A 626 10.64 15.17 -18.78
C PHE A 626 11.31 16.48 -18.37
N PRO A 627 10.54 17.55 -18.10
CA PRO A 627 11.06 18.83 -17.62
C PRO A 627 11.95 18.73 -16.37
N HIS A 628 11.62 17.83 -15.44
CA HIS A 628 12.36 17.64 -14.18
C HIS A 628 13.31 16.44 -14.18
N VAL A 629 13.73 15.95 -15.36
CA VAL A 629 14.84 15.00 -15.44
C VAL A 629 16.11 15.61 -14.83
N ALA A 630 16.85 14.83 -14.05
CA ALA A 630 18.02 15.32 -13.33
C ALA A 630 19.19 15.67 -14.28
N ASP A 631 20.21 16.36 -13.75
CA ASP A 631 21.43 16.64 -14.50
C ASP A 631 22.13 15.34 -14.90
N ILE A 632 22.15 14.37 -13.98
CA ILE A 632 22.64 13.01 -14.22
C ILE A 632 21.60 12.04 -13.68
N MET A 633 21.04 11.20 -14.55
CA MET A 633 20.32 9.99 -14.14
C MET A 633 21.30 8.82 -14.17
N ILE A 634 21.27 7.95 -13.15
CA ILE A 634 22.21 6.85 -12.96
C ILE A 634 21.42 5.56 -12.77
N ASN A 635 21.52 4.61 -13.69
CA ASN A 635 21.00 3.27 -13.48
C ASN A 635 22.15 2.37 -13.00
N SER A 636 21.92 1.60 -11.93
CA SER A 636 22.93 0.62 -11.52
C SER A 636 23.08 -0.50 -12.55
N MET A 637 24.11 -1.32 -12.37
CA MET A 637 24.31 -2.52 -13.18
C MET A 637 23.12 -3.48 -13.08
N TYR A 638 22.97 -4.32 -14.10
CA TYR A 638 22.07 -5.48 -14.09
C TYR A 638 22.82 -6.72 -14.57
N ASP A 639 22.74 -7.80 -13.79
CA ASP A 639 23.30 -9.10 -14.11
C ASP A 639 22.18 -10.02 -14.62
N PRO A 640 22.16 -10.34 -15.93
CA PRO A 640 21.12 -11.17 -16.52
C PRO A 640 21.19 -12.65 -16.09
N GLU A 641 22.34 -13.14 -15.63
CA GLU A 641 22.48 -14.54 -15.21
C GLU A 641 21.83 -14.78 -13.85
N THR A 642 22.03 -13.86 -12.91
CA THR A 642 21.50 -13.95 -11.55
C THR A 642 20.19 -13.18 -11.35
N GLY A 643 19.84 -12.32 -12.30
CA GLY A 643 18.70 -11.40 -12.19
C GLY A 643 18.96 -10.21 -11.24
N GLN A 644 20.20 -10.02 -10.79
CA GLN A 644 20.52 -9.08 -9.72
C GLN A 644 20.75 -7.65 -10.19
N VAL A 645 20.39 -6.70 -9.33
CA VAL A 645 20.72 -5.28 -9.46
C VAL A 645 21.33 -4.76 -8.16
N HIS A 646 22.17 -3.74 -8.24
CA HIS A 646 22.68 -3.08 -7.04
C HIS A 646 21.78 -1.90 -6.64
N ALA A 647 21.07 -2.05 -5.52
CA ALA A 647 20.27 -0.97 -4.97
C ALA A 647 21.17 0.14 -4.41
N PHE A 648 20.93 1.38 -4.79
CA PHE A 648 21.56 2.54 -4.14
C PHE A 648 20.95 2.83 -2.76
N GLU A 649 19.79 2.24 -2.47
CA GLU A 649 19.17 2.23 -1.14
C GLU A 649 19.55 0.98 -0.34
N ARG A 650 19.31 1.05 0.98
CA ARG A 650 19.54 -0.07 1.90
C ARG A 650 18.43 -1.13 1.82
N GLN A 651 18.27 -1.71 0.64
CA GLN A 651 17.25 -2.70 0.31
C GLN A 651 17.88 -3.83 -0.52
N ILE A 652 17.48 -5.08 -0.28
CA ILE A 652 17.97 -6.28 -1.01
C ILE A 652 16.95 -6.86 -1.99
N GLY A 653 15.69 -6.43 -1.87
CA GLY A 653 14.75 -6.41 -2.98
C GLY A 653 14.68 -4.97 -3.48
N SER A 654 14.90 -4.73 -4.76
CA SER A 654 15.00 -3.40 -5.32
C SER A 654 14.03 -3.21 -6.47
N HIS A 655 13.50 -2.00 -6.58
CA HIS A 655 12.78 -1.54 -7.75
C HIS A 655 13.02 -0.04 -7.91
N GLY A 656 13.00 0.47 -9.13
CA GLY A 656 13.09 1.89 -9.41
C GLY A 656 13.79 2.30 -10.68
N GLY A 657 14.64 1.42 -11.20
CA GLY A 657 15.33 1.58 -12.46
C GLY A 657 14.97 0.45 -13.44
N LEU A 658 15.87 0.25 -14.39
CA LEU A 658 15.83 -0.86 -15.34
C LEU A 658 16.59 -2.06 -14.79
N GLY A 659 16.19 -3.25 -15.24
CA GLY A 659 16.91 -4.52 -15.06
C GLY A 659 16.20 -5.52 -14.14
N GLY A 660 16.11 -6.77 -14.59
CA GLY A 660 15.52 -7.86 -13.83
C GLY A 660 13.99 -7.80 -13.70
N GLU A 661 13.45 -8.55 -12.74
CA GLU A 661 12.01 -8.75 -12.57
C GLU A 661 11.26 -7.48 -12.14
N GLN A 662 11.95 -6.43 -11.66
CA GLN A 662 11.33 -5.15 -11.27
C GLN A 662 10.49 -4.50 -12.39
N SER A 663 10.91 -4.69 -13.64
CA SER A 663 10.25 -4.10 -14.81
C SER A 663 9.20 -5.02 -15.44
N GLN A 664 8.89 -6.16 -14.81
CA GLN A 664 7.98 -7.20 -15.33
C GLN A 664 6.77 -7.45 -14.41
N PRO A 665 5.89 -6.46 -14.19
CA PRO A 665 4.59 -6.65 -13.54
C PRO A 665 3.56 -7.37 -14.43
N PHE A 666 2.34 -7.54 -13.93
CA PHE A 666 1.29 -8.32 -14.60
C PHE A 666 -0.12 -7.71 -14.46
N LEU A 667 -1.01 -8.15 -15.34
CA LEU A 667 -2.47 -8.09 -15.23
C LEU A 667 -3.03 -9.52 -15.24
N LEU A 668 -3.83 -9.86 -14.24
CA LEU A 668 -4.59 -11.11 -14.16
C LEU A 668 -6.07 -10.74 -14.12
N ALA A 669 -6.76 -10.93 -15.24
CA ALA A 669 -8.12 -10.43 -15.44
C ALA A 669 -9.06 -11.55 -15.91
N PRO A 670 -10.36 -11.51 -15.56
CA PRO A 670 -11.33 -12.50 -16.01
C PRO A 670 -11.32 -12.64 -17.54
N ALA A 671 -11.39 -13.87 -18.04
CA ALA A 671 -11.35 -14.16 -19.48
C ALA A 671 -12.57 -13.59 -20.25
N GLU A 672 -13.64 -13.21 -19.55
CA GLU A 672 -14.79 -12.50 -20.12
C GLU A 672 -14.50 -11.04 -20.51
N LEU A 673 -13.44 -10.44 -19.97
CA LEU A 673 -12.99 -9.12 -20.37
C LEU A 673 -12.17 -9.20 -21.66
N SER A 674 -12.24 -8.16 -22.48
CA SER A 674 -11.44 -8.13 -23.71
C SER A 674 -9.94 -8.22 -23.41
N PRO A 675 -9.14 -8.88 -24.27
CA PRO A 675 -7.69 -8.98 -24.08
C PRO A 675 -7.04 -7.59 -23.88
N PRO A 676 -6.09 -7.41 -22.93
CA PRO A 676 -5.46 -6.10 -22.68
C PRO A 676 -4.93 -5.44 -23.96
N VAL A 677 -4.26 -6.23 -24.79
CA VAL A 677 -3.67 -5.85 -26.07
C VAL A 677 -4.11 -6.83 -27.16
N ALA A 678 -4.04 -6.40 -28.42
CA ALA A 678 -4.26 -7.29 -29.56
C ALA A 678 -3.16 -8.37 -29.62
N ASP A 679 -3.42 -9.47 -30.33
CA ASP A 679 -2.46 -10.58 -30.45
C ASP A 679 -1.13 -10.08 -31.02
N GLY A 680 -0.03 -10.44 -30.33
CA GLY A 680 1.33 -9.98 -30.67
C GLY A 680 1.70 -8.57 -30.18
N GLY A 681 0.77 -7.85 -29.54
CA GLY A 681 1.05 -6.57 -28.90
C GLY A 681 1.71 -6.71 -27.53
N GLU A 682 2.49 -5.70 -27.13
CA GLU A 682 3.07 -5.60 -25.78
C GLU A 682 2.42 -4.45 -25.02
N LEU A 683 2.16 -4.65 -23.73
CA LEU A 683 1.66 -3.59 -22.85
C LEU A 683 2.86 -2.88 -22.22
N VAL A 684 3.05 -1.60 -22.52
CA VAL A 684 4.23 -0.82 -22.09
C VAL A 684 3.80 0.44 -21.37
N GLY A 685 4.24 0.60 -20.13
CA GLY A 685 4.01 1.78 -19.30
C GLY A 685 2.63 1.85 -18.67
N ALA A 686 2.55 2.60 -17.57
CA ALA A 686 1.35 2.70 -16.75
C ALA A 686 0.16 3.37 -17.46
N GLU A 687 0.42 4.26 -18.41
CA GLU A 687 -0.61 4.94 -19.20
C GLU A 687 -1.38 3.98 -20.10
N GLN A 688 -0.73 2.95 -20.64
CA GLN A 688 -1.43 1.93 -21.44
C GLN A 688 -2.31 1.05 -20.54
N VAL A 689 -1.81 0.68 -19.36
CA VAL A 689 -2.59 -0.05 -18.35
C VAL A 689 -3.85 0.73 -17.99
N HIS A 690 -3.75 2.05 -17.77
CA HIS A 690 -4.93 2.90 -17.52
C HIS A 690 -5.99 2.78 -18.62
N ARG A 691 -5.58 2.82 -19.89
CA ARG A 691 -6.52 2.67 -21.03
C ARG A 691 -7.22 1.32 -21.02
N VAL A 692 -6.49 0.25 -20.69
CA VAL A 692 -7.05 -1.10 -20.53
C VAL A 692 -8.09 -1.14 -19.41
N LEU A 693 -7.73 -0.68 -18.19
CA LEU A 693 -8.64 -0.71 -17.05
C LEU A 693 -9.89 0.15 -17.30
N ARG A 694 -9.72 1.32 -17.93
CA ARG A 694 -10.82 2.20 -18.30
C ARG A 694 -11.74 1.57 -19.35
N ARG A 695 -11.18 0.85 -20.33
CA ARG A 695 -11.97 0.08 -21.30
C ARG A 695 -12.78 -1.01 -20.60
N TRP A 696 -12.16 -1.80 -19.72
CA TRP A 696 -12.84 -2.85 -18.95
C TRP A 696 -13.98 -2.34 -18.07
N LEU A 697 -13.85 -1.14 -17.49
CA LEU A 697 -14.94 -0.50 -16.74
C LEU A 697 -16.18 -0.20 -17.61
N ASN A 698 -15.98 -0.02 -18.91
CA ASN A 698 -17.04 0.29 -19.87
C ASN A 698 -17.58 -0.95 -20.61
N GLU A 699 -16.97 -2.12 -20.42
CA GLU A 699 -17.42 -3.36 -21.04
C GLU A 699 -18.68 -3.89 -20.34
N GLY A 700 -19.85 -3.65 -20.94
CA GLY A 700 -21.11 -4.28 -20.53
C GLY A 700 -21.01 -5.80 -20.67
N GLY A 701 -21.36 -6.53 -19.61
CA GLY A 701 -21.23 -8.00 -19.57
C GLY A 701 -22.02 -8.70 -20.67
N ARG A 702 -21.34 -9.09 -21.74
CA ARG A 702 -21.73 -10.25 -22.52
C ARG A 702 -20.98 -11.45 -21.92
N PRO A 703 -21.67 -12.41 -21.27
CA PRO A 703 -21.03 -13.68 -21.00
C PRO A 703 -20.63 -14.29 -22.33
N ALA A 704 -19.34 -14.58 -22.51
CA ALA A 704 -18.89 -15.45 -23.58
C ALA A 704 -19.55 -16.81 -23.35
N ARG A 705 -20.52 -17.17 -24.19
CA ARG A 705 -21.00 -18.55 -24.25
C ARG A 705 -19.82 -19.40 -24.72
N PRO A 706 -19.47 -20.49 -24.03
CA PRO A 706 -18.60 -21.48 -24.64
C PRO A 706 -19.28 -21.97 -25.91
N GLU A 707 -18.58 -21.92 -27.04
CA GLU A 707 -18.98 -22.58 -28.28
C GLU A 707 -19.05 -24.08 -27.97
N GLY A 708 -20.27 -24.56 -27.68
CA GLY A 708 -20.58 -25.99 -27.69
C GLY A 708 -20.51 -26.50 -29.13
N PRO A 709 -20.21 -27.80 -29.32
CA PRO A 709 -20.02 -28.36 -30.65
C PRO A 709 -21.29 -28.18 -31.49
N GLU A 710 -21.09 -27.89 -32.77
CA GLU A 710 -22.14 -27.76 -33.77
C GLU A 710 -23.08 -28.98 -33.71
N ASP A 711 -24.30 -28.77 -33.22
CA ASP A 711 -25.35 -29.78 -33.28
C ASP A 711 -25.81 -29.91 -34.75
N GLU A 712 -25.46 -31.06 -35.28
CA GLU A 712 -25.77 -31.57 -36.60
C GLU A 712 -27.30 -31.66 -36.83
N LYS A 713 -27.74 -31.11 -37.97
CA LYS A 713 -28.95 -31.50 -38.75
C LYS A 713 -30.34 -31.37 -38.09
N ALA A 714 -31.05 -30.31 -38.49
CA ALA A 714 -32.50 -30.31 -38.56
C ALA A 714 -33.00 -31.30 -39.64
N PRO A 715 -34.06 -32.10 -39.40
CA PRO A 715 -34.64 -32.99 -40.42
C PRO A 715 -35.51 -32.21 -41.43
N PRO A 716 -35.63 -32.69 -42.69
CA PRO A 716 -36.36 -31.97 -43.72
C PRO A 716 -37.88 -32.09 -43.53
N ALA A 717 -38.57 -30.99 -43.88
CA ALA A 717 -40.02 -30.87 -43.88
C ALA A 717 -40.69 -31.94 -44.76
N GLY A 718 -41.56 -32.75 -44.16
CA GLY A 718 -42.39 -33.72 -44.85
C GLY A 718 -43.54 -33.04 -45.59
N ALA A 719 -43.61 -33.30 -46.90
CA ALA A 719 -44.76 -33.00 -47.74
C ALA A 719 -45.97 -33.84 -47.32
N GLY A 720 -47.04 -33.18 -46.89
CA GLY A 720 -48.35 -33.80 -46.64
C GLY A 720 -49.29 -33.52 -47.80
N GLY A 721 -49.42 -34.50 -48.70
CA GLY A 721 -50.50 -34.57 -49.70
C GLY A 721 -51.81 -35.04 -49.07
N THR A 722 -52.91 -34.48 -49.59
CA THR A 722 -54.31 -34.83 -49.34
C THR A 722 -54.66 -36.28 -49.76
N PRO A 723 -55.69 -36.88 -49.15
CA PRO A 723 -57.03 -36.97 -49.77
C PRO A 723 -58.14 -36.68 -48.71
N GLY A 724 -59.35 -36.22 -48.99
CA GLY A 724 -60.32 -36.58 -50.04
C GLY A 724 -61.62 -37.04 -49.33
N ALA A 725 -62.76 -36.51 -49.77
CA ALA A 725 -64.15 -36.62 -49.26
C ALA A 725 -64.57 -35.62 -48.17
#